data_AF-M9RB58-F1
#
_entry.id   AF-M9RB58-F1
#
_cell.length_a   1.000
_cell.length_b   1.000
_cell.length_c   1.000
_cell.angle_alpha   90.00
_cell.angle_beta   90.00
_cell.angle_gamma   90.00
#
_symmetry.space_group_name_H-M   'P 1'
#
loop_
_entity.id
_entity.type
_entity.pdbx_description
1 polymer ?
#
loop_
_entity_poly.entity_id
_entity_poly.type
_entity_poly.pdbx_seq_one_letter_code
_entity_poly.pdbx_strand_id
1 'polypeptide(L)'
;MSGFEHYTVLTGPSADTLTFGSGNNYLDTGEGVSTIVLGNGDNTVLSGDGADTITVGTGSNKIAAGDGVNTIVATGVGFGNNIISGGTGADTISVGHGNNHISGGEGVDTGLDTIVAGNGDNCIDGGDGANNTITVGGGNNYLLGGDGVDVITAGNGNNFIDAGEGLNAVTAGSGDNYIVVGDLNDVVTAMGGENNVQTGDGTNAVTTGTGDDVVETGIGNDTVTVGTGKNIVKVFGGADVLTAGADHDRLIVDYAAYDTTVVSALTGFATYGGTIGDVTLTNFEEFHVTTGSADDTIETFDGADVLDGGAGADTLTSGEGNDVIYGGDGDVVDGGEDVGDADFDVLVVDDLGFTDIVYDLSADPTATESEVGAVNQYDVEGGTLLGSMAFTGIENIQIGDKTVTTPEDTQLDGDLFLPDPTVTQTVTSFTVGNNTIIVGNTAERPEGDLTINSDGSYTFVPTLNYHGPGPVINYTFETVQIIGGQSTTETAPLIIEVESVEEVLPECLTPVCFVQGMLIATANGEVPVEGLRVGDLIQTIDRGYQPIRWVGSSYLSARELNENENLRPIRISRAAVSPGNGTGELIVSPQHRLLIASKVAERMFGNTEVLVAAKQLLAIDGVDIADDFGDVTYYHMLFDQHEIVFAEGIPSESLYLGSEAQKSLSATGREEIVALFPELLLLTFKPKSCRPIIQGKRARKLAVRLSHNSKPLLDERRAYA
;
A
#
# COMPACT_ATOMS: atom_id res chain seq x y z
N MET A 1 11.71 -29.71 -36.74
CA MET A 1 12.32 -31.07 -36.73
C MET A 1 11.52 -31.96 -35.77
N SER A 2 11.37 -33.26 -36.03
CA SER A 2 10.66 -34.19 -35.13
C SER A 2 11.54 -35.40 -34.76
N GLY A 3 11.57 -35.78 -33.48
CA GLY A 3 12.22 -37.02 -33.01
C GLY A 3 13.41 -36.89 -32.04
N PHE A 4 13.71 -35.69 -31.51
CA PHE A 4 14.69 -35.49 -30.44
C PHE A 4 14.01 -34.79 -29.26
N GLU A 5 14.47 -35.07 -28.04
CA GLU A 5 13.88 -34.56 -26.78
C GLU A 5 14.34 -33.14 -26.41
N HIS A 6 15.46 -32.66 -26.99
CA HIS A 6 16.04 -31.33 -26.72
C HIS A 6 16.72 -30.76 -27.96
N TYR A 7 16.49 -29.48 -28.27
CA TYR A 7 17.23 -28.73 -29.29
C TYR A 7 17.78 -27.42 -28.70
N THR A 8 19.00 -27.04 -29.10
CA THR A 8 19.58 -25.70 -28.87
C THR A 8 19.89 -25.11 -30.24
N VAL A 9 19.31 -23.95 -30.56
CA VAL A 9 19.39 -23.33 -31.89
C VAL A 9 19.73 -21.86 -31.75
N LEU A 10 20.78 -21.44 -32.44
CA LEU A 10 21.21 -20.05 -32.55
C LEU A 10 21.15 -19.66 -34.03
N THR A 11 20.36 -18.66 -34.39
CA THR A 11 20.33 -18.13 -35.76
C THR A 11 21.05 -16.78 -35.85
N GLY A 12 21.21 -16.29 -37.08
CA GLY A 12 21.90 -15.01 -37.34
C GLY A 12 20.90 -13.87 -37.49
N PRO A 13 21.35 -12.65 -37.83
CA PRO A 13 20.53 -11.43 -37.83
C PRO A 13 19.53 -11.32 -39.02
N SER A 14 18.97 -12.44 -39.47
CA SER A 14 18.09 -12.53 -40.63
C SER A 14 16.74 -13.05 -40.21
N ALA A 15 15.68 -12.69 -40.95
CA ALA A 15 14.36 -13.25 -40.70
C ALA A 15 14.36 -14.79 -40.71
N ASP A 16 13.92 -15.41 -39.62
CA ASP A 16 13.95 -16.85 -39.42
C ASP A 16 12.54 -17.47 -39.37
N THR A 17 12.43 -18.74 -39.76
CA THR A 17 11.19 -19.52 -39.61
C THR A 17 11.54 -20.87 -39.04
N LEU A 18 11.16 -21.08 -37.79
CA LEU A 18 11.59 -22.21 -36.97
C LEU A 18 10.36 -23.00 -36.51
N THR A 19 10.37 -24.32 -36.71
CA THR A 19 9.31 -25.22 -36.24
C THR A 19 9.89 -26.49 -35.64
N PHE A 20 9.63 -26.72 -34.36
CA PHE A 20 10.09 -27.88 -33.59
C PHE A 20 8.92 -28.66 -33.00
N GLY A 21 9.09 -29.98 -32.86
CA GLY A 21 8.12 -30.84 -32.18
C GLY A 21 8.18 -30.70 -30.66
N SER A 22 7.60 -31.66 -29.95
CA SER A 22 7.73 -31.73 -28.49
C SER A 22 9.18 -31.92 -28.03
N GLY A 23 9.47 -31.51 -26.80
CA GLY A 23 10.77 -31.53 -26.16
C GLY A 23 11.05 -30.20 -25.46
N ASN A 24 12.13 -30.16 -24.66
CA ASN A 24 12.59 -28.93 -24.02
C ASN A 24 13.57 -28.23 -24.96
N ASN A 25 13.21 -27.09 -25.52
CA ASN A 25 13.99 -26.43 -26.57
C ASN A 25 14.52 -25.09 -26.11
N TYR A 26 15.75 -24.75 -26.50
CA TYR A 26 16.35 -23.43 -26.34
C TYR A 26 16.57 -22.82 -27.72
N LEU A 27 15.96 -21.66 -27.97
CA LEU A 27 16.12 -20.88 -29.20
C LEU A 27 16.62 -19.48 -28.85
N ASP A 28 17.57 -19.01 -29.64
CA ASP A 28 18.00 -17.61 -29.72
C ASP A 28 18.07 -17.23 -31.19
N THR A 29 17.22 -16.30 -31.64
CA THR A 29 17.15 -15.90 -33.05
C THR A 29 17.94 -14.65 -33.39
N GLY A 30 18.50 -13.96 -32.41
CA GLY A 30 19.20 -12.69 -32.64
C GLY A 30 18.30 -11.65 -33.30
N GLU A 31 18.80 -10.92 -34.30
CA GLU A 31 18.05 -9.84 -34.93
C GLU A 31 17.17 -10.32 -36.10
N GLY A 32 16.12 -9.56 -36.40
CA GLY A 32 15.26 -9.73 -37.55
C GLY A 32 13.96 -10.47 -37.24
N VAL A 33 12.94 -10.21 -38.07
CA VAL A 33 11.58 -10.76 -37.93
C VAL A 33 11.57 -12.28 -37.96
N SER A 34 11.23 -12.90 -36.85
CA SER A 34 11.26 -14.34 -36.63
C SER A 34 9.86 -14.92 -36.45
N THR A 35 9.62 -16.11 -37.01
CA THR A 35 8.41 -16.91 -36.78
C THR A 35 8.81 -18.24 -36.15
N ILE A 36 8.44 -18.44 -34.88
CA ILE A 36 8.86 -19.56 -34.05
C ILE A 36 7.64 -20.37 -33.63
N VAL A 37 7.65 -21.67 -33.88
CA VAL A 37 6.60 -22.61 -33.44
C VAL A 37 7.25 -23.81 -32.73
N LEU A 38 7.01 -23.94 -31.42
CA LEU A 38 7.50 -25.03 -30.58
C LEU A 38 6.35 -25.92 -30.11
N GLY A 39 6.60 -27.23 -30.04
CA GLY A 39 5.64 -28.18 -29.47
C GLY A 39 5.62 -28.15 -27.93
N ASN A 40 5.00 -29.17 -27.34
CA ASN A 40 4.95 -29.33 -25.88
C ASN A 40 6.34 -29.52 -25.25
N GLY A 41 6.52 -29.10 -24.00
CA GLY A 41 7.75 -29.18 -23.24
C GLY A 41 8.10 -27.82 -22.62
N ASP A 42 9.13 -27.79 -21.80
CA ASP A 42 9.62 -26.54 -21.20
C ASP A 42 10.59 -25.89 -22.18
N ASN A 43 10.14 -24.81 -22.84
CA ASN A 43 10.92 -24.14 -23.88
C ASN A 43 11.47 -22.81 -23.39
N THR A 44 12.63 -22.41 -23.91
CA THR A 44 13.23 -21.09 -23.75
C THR A 44 13.40 -20.44 -25.13
N VAL A 45 12.90 -19.23 -25.30
CA VAL A 45 12.99 -18.47 -26.55
C VAL A 45 13.49 -17.06 -26.25
N LEU A 46 14.57 -16.67 -26.91
CA LEU A 46 15.06 -15.29 -27.01
C LEU A 46 14.91 -14.89 -28.48
N SER A 47 13.97 -14.00 -28.82
CA SER A 47 13.76 -13.68 -30.24
C SER A 47 14.52 -12.45 -30.74
N GLY A 48 14.89 -11.53 -29.83
CA GLY A 48 15.75 -10.37 -30.12
C GLY A 48 15.03 -9.23 -30.82
N ASP A 49 15.74 -8.37 -31.54
CA ASP A 49 15.10 -7.24 -32.22
C ASP A 49 14.30 -7.73 -33.44
N GLY A 50 13.03 -7.39 -33.55
CA GLY A 50 12.17 -7.82 -34.66
C GLY A 50 10.70 -7.78 -34.28
N ALA A 51 9.81 -7.69 -35.27
CA ALA A 51 8.39 -7.92 -35.02
C ALA A 51 8.12 -9.43 -35.06
N ASP A 52 8.32 -10.10 -33.94
CA ASP A 52 8.40 -11.56 -33.89
C ASP A 52 7.04 -12.23 -33.63
N THR A 53 6.89 -13.46 -34.12
CA THR A 53 5.72 -14.30 -33.82
C THR A 53 6.19 -15.59 -33.18
N ILE A 54 5.85 -15.78 -31.91
CA ILE A 54 6.28 -16.91 -31.10
C ILE A 54 5.04 -17.70 -30.68
N THR A 55 5.00 -18.98 -31.00
CA THR A 55 3.97 -19.91 -30.53
C THR A 55 4.62 -21.10 -29.86
N VAL A 56 4.27 -21.35 -28.60
CA VAL A 56 4.77 -22.49 -27.82
C VAL A 56 3.63 -23.41 -27.40
N GLY A 57 3.92 -24.70 -27.28
CA GLY A 57 2.96 -25.69 -26.80
C GLY A 57 2.78 -25.64 -25.27
N THR A 58 2.21 -26.72 -24.73
CA THR A 58 2.08 -26.88 -23.26
C THR A 58 3.46 -27.03 -22.59
N GLY A 59 3.53 -26.76 -21.29
CA GLY A 59 4.78 -26.79 -20.50
C GLY A 59 5.06 -25.43 -19.88
N SER A 60 6.11 -25.34 -19.06
CA SER A 60 6.57 -24.09 -18.47
C SER A 60 7.58 -23.44 -19.40
N ASN A 61 7.15 -22.41 -20.13
CA ASN A 61 7.99 -21.76 -21.12
C ASN A 61 8.56 -20.44 -20.61
N LYS A 62 9.73 -20.06 -21.13
CA LYS A 62 10.42 -18.80 -20.87
C LYS A 62 10.62 -18.08 -22.19
N ILE A 63 10.08 -16.87 -22.33
CA ILE A 63 10.08 -16.14 -23.58
C ILE A 63 10.52 -14.70 -23.31
N ALA A 64 11.54 -14.24 -24.03
CA ALA A 64 11.88 -12.82 -24.11
C ALA A 64 11.85 -12.44 -25.59
N ALA A 65 10.87 -11.61 -25.98
CA ALA A 65 10.70 -11.28 -27.38
C ALA A 65 11.58 -10.10 -27.84
N GLY A 66 12.00 -9.21 -26.95
CA GLY A 66 12.95 -8.14 -27.29
C GLY A 66 12.28 -6.94 -27.96
N ASP A 67 13.04 -6.13 -28.71
CA ASP A 67 12.51 -4.91 -29.32
C ASP A 67 11.64 -5.21 -30.55
N GLY A 68 10.44 -4.67 -30.62
CA GLY A 68 9.57 -4.76 -31.80
C GLY A 68 8.08 -4.91 -31.46
N VAL A 69 7.26 -5.18 -32.46
CA VAL A 69 5.83 -5.46 -32.25
C VAL A 69 5.67 -6.97 -32.30
N ASN A 70 5.65 -7.60 -31.14
CA ASN A 70 5.71 -9.05 -31.00
C ASN A 70 4.33 -9.66 -30.78
N THR A 71 4.19 -10.92 -31.19
CA THR A 71 3.00 -11.73 -30.92
C THR A 71 3.45 -13.04 -30.27
N ILE A 72 3.07 -13.24 -29.01
CA ILE A 72 3.44 -14.40 -28.21
C ILE A 72 2.17 -15.18 -27.86
N VAL A 73 2.15 -16.48 -28.19
CA VAL A 73 1.02 -17.38 -27.92
C VAL A 73 1.52 -18.64 -27.22
N ALA A 74 1.15 -18.80 -25.94
CA ALA A 74 1.44 -19.96 -25.10
C ALA A 74 0.15 -20.64 -24.59
N THR A 75 -0.82 -20.85 -25.48
CA THR A 75 -2.21 -21.25 -25.15
C THR A 75 -2.49 -22.77 -25.26
N GLY A 76 -1.45 -23.61 -25.15
CA GLY A 76 -1.60 -25.06 -25.22
C GLY A 76 -2.59 -25.63 -24.19
N VAL A 77 -3.25 -26.74 -24.50
CA VAL A 77 -4.17 -27.44 -23.57
C VAL A 77 -3.42 -28.08 -22.39
N GLY A 78 -3.28 -27.36 -21.27
CA GLY A 78 -2.61 -27.81 -20.05
C GLY A 78 -2.32 -26.65 -19.09
N PHE A 79 -1.81 -26.96 -17.89
CA PHE A 79 -1.33 -25.96 -16.93
C PHE A 79 0.18 -25.83 -17.09
N GLY A 80 0.66 -24.67 -17.54
CA GLY A 80 2.08 -24.36 -17.65
C GLY A 80 2.34 -23.01 -17.03
N ASN A 81 3.32 -22.93 -16.13
CA ASN A 81 3.72 -21.65 -15.54
C ASN A 81 4.73 -21.01 -16.48
N ASN A 82 4.31 -19.99 -17.22
CA ASN A 82 5.16 -19.32 -18.20
C ASN A 82 5.76 -18.04 -17.62
N ILE A 83 6.98 -17.73 -18.04
CA ILE A 83 7.64 -16.44 -17.78
C ILE A 83 7.83 -15.75 -19.13
N ILE A 84 7.22 -14.59 -19.31
CA ILE A 84 7.18 -13.90 -20.60
C ILE A 84 7.54 -12.43 -20.43
N SER A 85 8.40 -11.92 -21.30
CA SER A 85 8.64 -10.50 -21.51
C SER A 85 8.38 -10.17 -22.97
N GLY A 86 7.49 -9.20 -23.22
CA GLY A 86 7.23 -8.65 -24.55
C GLY A 86 8.47 -7.91 -25.06
N GLY A 87 8.92 -6.92 -24.30
CA GLY A 87 10.17 -6.21 -24.56
C GLY A 87 9.94 -4.73 -24.76
N THR A 88 10.15 -4.19 -25.95
CA THR A 88 9.71 -2.81 -26.25
C THR A 88 8.86 -2.80 -27.50
N GLY A 89 7.81 -1.99 -27.53
CA GLY A 89 6.87 -1.91 -28.65
C GLY A 89 5.53 -2.53 -28.31
N ALA A 90 4.54 -2.37 -29.20
CA ALA A 90 3.17 -2.80 -28.91
C ALA A 90 3.03 -4.33 -29.05
N ASP A 91 3.10 -5.04 -27.93
CA ASP A 91 3.13 -6.49 -27.91
C ASP A 91 1.74 -7.11 -27.68
N THR A 92 1.53 -8.29 -28.27
CA THR A 92 0.35 -9.11 -27.99
C THR A 92 0.77 -10.41 -27.36
N ILE A 93 0.43 -10.59 -26.09
CA ILE A 93 0.78 -11.76 -25.29
C ILE A 93 -0.50 -12.52 -24.93
N SER A 94 -0.58 -13.79 -25.30
CA SER A 94 -1.68 -14.67 -24.90
C SER A 94 -1.15 -15.97 -24.32
N VAL A 95 -1.44 -16.21 -23.04
CA VAL A 95 -1.03 -17.43 -22.33
C VAL A 95 -2.23 -18.25 -21.89
N GLY A 96 -2.04 -19.57 -21.81
CA GLY A 96 -3.05 -20.50 -21.31
C GLY A 96 -3.20 -20.44 -19.79
N HIS A 97 -3.72 -21.54 -19.23
CA HIS A 97 -3.85 -21.69 -17.78
C HIS A 97 -2.50 -21.92 -17.10
N GLY A 98 -2.44 -21.67 -15.80
CA GLY A 98 -1.25 -21.81 -14.95
C GLY A 98 -0.91 -20.51 -14.25
N ASN A 99 0.11 -20.54 -13.41
CA ASN A 99 0.57 -19.35 -12.70
C ASN A 99 1.64 -18.69 -13.56
N ASN A 100 1.23 -17.71 -14.37
CA ASN A 100 2.10 -17.05 -15.34
C ASN A 100 2.69 -15.78 -14.75
N HIS A 101 3.93 -15.47 -15.12
CA HIS A 101 4.59 -14.19 -14.86
C HIS A 101 4.78 -13.51 -16.21
N ILE A 102 4.18 -12.34 -16.40
CA ILE A 102 4.21 -11.62 -17.67
C ILE A 102 4.61 -10.17 -17.42
N SER A 103 5.54 -9.67 -18.22
CA SER A 103 5.84 -8.25 -18.34
C SER A 103 5.59 -7.83 -19.79
N GLY A 104 4.78 -6.77 -19.99
CA GLY A 104 4.60 -6.12 -21.28
C GLY A 104 5.93 -5.61 -21.81
N GLY A 105 6.69 -4.91 -20.97
CA GLY A 105 8.00 -4.41 -21.33
C GLY A 105 8.54 -3.41 -20.33
N GLU A 106 9.82 -3.03 -20.45
CA GLU A 106 10.38 -1.90 -19.70
C GLU A 106 11.01 -0.86 -20.62
N GLY A 107 10.71 0.41 -20.40
CA GLY A 107 11.53 1.49 -20.92
C GLY A 107 10.79 2.70 -21.47
N VAL A 108 10.99 2.98 -22.75
CA VAL A 108 10.27 4.08 -23.42
C VAL A 108 9.27 3.43 -24.34
N ASP A 109 8.43 2.59 -23.75
CA ASP A 109 7.36 2.03 -24.54
C ASP A 109 6.40 3.15 -24.90
N THR A 110 6.00 3.16 -26.15
CA THR A 110 4.90 4.01 -26.65
C THR A 110 3.88 3.16 -27.38
N GLY A 111 4.13 1.86 -27.48
CA GLY A 111 3.20 0.85 -27.93
C GLY A 111 2.20 0.53 -26.82
N LEU A 112 1.07 -0.01 -27.25
CA LEU A 112 -0.01 -0.44 -26.38
C LEU A 112 0.07 -1.95 -26.27
N ASP A 113 0.30 -2.49 -25.06
CA ASP A 113 0.38 -3.93 -24.89
C ASP A 113 -1.00 -4.55 -24.69
N THR A 114 -1.22 -5.71 -25.30
CA THR A 114 -2.41 -6.53 -25.09
C THR A 114 -2.00 -7.85 -24.46
N ILE A 115 -2.35 -8.03 -23.19
CA ILE A 115 -1.98 -9.20 -22.41
C ILE A 115 -3.25 -9.98 -22.03
N VAL A 116 -3.29 -11.26 -22.38
CA VAL A 116 -4.37 -12.18 -22.03
C VAL A 116 -3.81 -13.41 -21.33
N ALA A 117 -4.19 -13.64 -20.08
CA ALA A 117 -3.85 -14.86 -19.34
C ALA A 117 -5.09 -15.70 -19.01
N GLY A 118 -4.95 -17.02 -19.05
CA GLY A 118 -6.00 -17.93 -18.60
C GLY A 118 -6.10 -17.99 -17.07
N ASN A 119 -6.91 -18.93 -16.58
CA ASN A 119 -7.00 -19.18 -15.13
C ASN A 119 -5.66 -19.59 -14.48
N GLY A 120 -5.53 -19.31 -13.18
CA GLY A 120 -4.35 -19.52 -12.37
C GLY A 120 -3.98 -18.24 -11.63
N ASP A 121 -3.01 -18.29 -10.73
CA ASP A 121 -2.53 -17.11 -10.01
C ASP A 121 -1.47 -16.43 -10.88
N ASN A 122 -1.87 -15.44 -11.67
CA ASN A 122 -0.96 -14.75 -12.61
C ASN A 122 -0.39 -13.48 -11.97
N CYS A 123 0.92 -13.23 -12.16
CA CYS A 123 1.52 -11.91 -11.97
C CYS A 123 1.70 -11.25 -13.34
N ILE A 124 1.11 -10.08 -13.54
CA ILE A 124 1.22 -9.32 -14.79
C ILE A 124 1.63 -7.89 -14.47
N ASP A 125 2.67 -7.44 -15.14
CA ASP A 125 3.07 -6.04 -15.21
C ASP A 125 2.88 -5.55 -16.65
N GLY A 126 1.99 -4.57 -16.84
CA GLY A 126 1.77 -3.91 -18.13
C GLY A 126 3.00 -3.14 -18.62
N GLY A 127 3.89 -2.73 -17.71
CA GLY A 127 5.11 -1.99 -18.02
C GLY A 127 4.93 -0.47 -18.16
N ASP A 128 6.04 0.27 -18.10
CA ASP A 128 6.07 1.72 -18.31
C ASP A 128 5.75 2.05 -19.79
N GLY A 129 4.62 2.70 -20.09
CA GLY A 129 4.25 2.86 -21.49
C GLY A 129 3.02 3.70 -21.82
N ALA A 130 2.34 3.31 -22.89
CA ALA A 130 1.06 3.87 -23.28
C ALA A 130 -0.02 2.78 -23.13
N ASN A 131 -1.23 3.19 -22.77
CA ASN A 131 -2.48 2.43 -22.66
C ASN A 131 -2.45 0.90 -22.87
N ASN A 132 -2.31 0.15 -21.79
CA ASN A 132 -2.30 -1.31 -21.78
C ASN A 132 -3.72 -1.89 -21.74
N THR A 133 -3.90 -3.08 -22.31
CA THR A 133 -5.11 -3.90 -22.13
C THR A 133 -4.72 -5.23 -21.51
N ILE A 134 -5.12 -5.44 -20.26
CA ILE A 134 -4.81 -6.65 -19.49
C ILE A 134 -6.11 -7.40 -19.23
N THR A 135 -6.17 -8.69 -19.59
CA THR A 135 -7.30 -9.56 -19.30
C THR A 135 -6.81 -10.87 -18.70
N VAL A 136 -7.25 -11.19 -17.48
CA VAL A 136 -6.90 -12.45 -16.82
C VAL A 136 -8.11 -13.29 -16.50
N GLY A 137 -7.92 -14.61 -16.53
CA GLY A 137 -8.92 -15.58 -16.08
C GLY A 137 -9.12 -15.57 -14.57
N GLY A 138 -9.78 -16.59 -14.05
CA GLY A 138 -9.97 -16.71 -12.59
C GLY A 138 -8.72 -17.21 -11.87
N GLY A 139 -8.66 -17.01 -10.56
CA GLY A 139 -7.47 -17.22 -9.72
C GLY A 139 -7.15 -15.94 -8.92
N ASN A 140 -6.16 -15.99 -8.04
CA ASN A 140 -5.73 -14.82 -7.30
C ASN A 140 -4.63 -14.12 -8.10
N ASN A 141 -5.01 -13.12 -8.89
CA ASN A 141 -4.09 -12.45 -9.80
C ASN A 141 -3.50 -11.19 -9.16
N TYR A 142 -2.27 -10.86 -9.56
CA TYR A 142 -1.59 -9.62 -9.23
C TYR A 142 -1.32 -8.85 -10.51
N LEU A 143 -1.95 -7.69 -10.67
CA LEU A 143 -1.97 -6.93 -11.93
C LEU A 143 -1.46 -5.52 -11.68
N LEU A 144 -0.42 -5.12 -12.41
CA LEU A 144 0.07 -3.75 -12.49
C LEU A 144 -0.22 -3.20 -13.89
N GLY A 145 -0.92 -2.08 -13.98
CA GLY A 145 -1.18 -1.36 -15.24
C GLY A 145 0.05 -0.62 -15.76
N GLY A 146 0.67 0.15 -14.87
CA GLY A 146 1.82 1.02 -15.16
C GLY A 146 1.39 2.48 -15.35
N ASP A 147 2.21 3.24 -16.09
CA ASP A 147 1.79 4.57 -16.57
C ASP A 147 0.90 4.38 -17.81
N GLY A 148 -0.26 5.04 -17.90
CA GLY A 148 -1.08 4.99 -19.11
C GLY A 148 -2.58 5.07 -18.88
N VAL A 149 -3.37 5.05 -19.95
CA VAL A 149 -4.82 4.84 -19.85
C VAL A 149 -5.08 3.35 -19.98
N ASP A 150 -5.09 2.64 -18.86
CA ASP A 150 -5.12 1.18 -18.87
C ASP A 150 -6.53 0.62 -18.78
N VAL A 151 -6.75 -0.52 -19.45
CA VAL A 151 -7.98 -1.30 -19.36
C VAL A 151 -7.65 -2.65 -18.77
N ILE A 152 -8.06 -2.87 -17.53
CA ILE A 152 -7.75 -4.09 -16.78
C ILE A 152 -9.05 -4.86 -16.53
N THR A 153 -9.09 -6.13 -16.91
CA THR A 153 -10.19 -7.05 -16.63
C THR A 153 -9.68 -8.28 -15.90
N ALA A 154 -10.02 -8.41 -14.62
CA ALA A 154 -9.72 -9.59 -13.82
C ALA A 154 -10.92 -10.53 -13.72
N GLY A 155 -10.67 -11.83 -13.82
CA GLY A 155 -11.69 -12.85 -13.59
C GLY A 155 -12.04 -13.02 -12.11
N ASN A 156 -12.76 -14.09 -11.79
CA ASN A 156 -13.11 -14.41 -10.41
C ASN A 156 -11.88 -14.82 -9.57
N GLY A 157 -11.92 -14.60 -8.27
CA GLY A 157 -10.81 -14.84 -7.33
C GLY A 157 -10.46 -13.55 -6.61
N ASN A 158 -9.53 -13.64 -5.66
CA ASN A 158 -9.13 -12.50 -4.86
C ASN A 158 -7.96 -11.82 -5.57
N ASN A 159 -8.24 -10.75 -6.32
CA ASN A 159 -7.26 -10.10 -7.17
C ASN A 159 -6.70 -8.84 -6.49
N PHE A 160 -5.41 -8.63 -6.65
CA PHE A 160 -4.77 -7.34 -6.39
C PHE A 160 -4.56 -6.63 -7.73
N ILE A 161 -5.05 -5.41 -7.84
CA ILE A 161 -4.98 -4.61 -9.06
C ILE A 161 -4.49 -3.21 -8.69
N ASP A 162 -3.35 -2.82 -9.22
CA ASP A 162 -2.87 -1.45 -9.21
C ASP A 162 -2.81 -0.97 -10.66
N ALA A 163 -3.74 -0.10 -11.05
CA ALA A 163 -3.79 0.40 -12.42
C ALA A 163 -2.73 1.47 -12.69
N GLY A 164 -2.05 1.99 -11.67
CA GLY A 164 -1.07 3.05 -11.78
C GLY A 164 -1.67 4.39 -12.21
N GLU A 165 -0.82 5.23 -12.80
CA GLU A 165 -1.15 6.62 -13.16
C GLU A 165 -1.88 6.70 -14.50
N GLY A 166 -2.94 7.50 -14.58
CA GLY A 166 -3.62 7.82 -15.84
C GLY A 166 -5.13 7.63 -15.78
N LEU A 167 -5.81 7.59 -16.94
CA LEU A 167 -7.27 7.40 -16.98
C LEU A 167 -7.59 5.92 -17.14
N ASN A 168 -7.82 5.23 -16.05
CA ASN A 168 -7.91 3.78 -15.99
C ASN A 168 -9.35 3.28 -15.98
N ALA A 169 -9.55 2.10 -16.54
CA ALA A 169 -10.80 1.36 -16.50
C ALA A 169 -10.54 -0.05 -15.97
N VAL A 170 -10.99 -0.32 -14.74
CA VAL A 170 -10.80 -1.61 -14.07
C VAL A 170 -12.15 -2.33 -13.94
N THR A 171 -12.17 -3.61 -14.31
CA THR A 171 -13.29 -4.51 -14.03
C THR A 171 -12.77 -5.77 -13.33
N ALA A 172 -13.22 -6.03 -12.10
CA ALA A 172 -12.90 -7.24 -11.36
C ALA A 172 -14.12 -8.17 -11.27
N GLY A 173 -13.89 -9.47 -11.43
CA GLY A 173 -14.90 -10.51 -11.25
C GLY A 173 -15.26 -10.73 -9.79
N SER A 174 -15.97 -11.84 -9.50
CA SER A 174 -16.34 -12.13 -8.11
C SER A 174 -15.16 -12.60 -7.26
N GLY A 175 -15.13 -12.24 -5.98
CA GLY A 175 -14.04 -12.52 -5.04
C GLY A 175 -13.66 -11.25 -4.30
N ASP A 176 -12.77 -11.37 -3.32
CA ASP A 176 -12.39 -10.23 -2.48
C ASP A 176 -11.23 -9.52 -3.17
N ASN A 177 -11.52 -8.40 -3.84
CA ASN A 177 -10.54 -7.70 -4.67
C ASN A 177 -9.99 -6.47 -3.96
N TYR A 178 -8.68 -6.25 -4.08
CA TYR A 178 -8.02 -5.00 -3.70
C TYR A 178 -7.67 -4.24 -4.99
N ILE A 179 -8.25 -3.05 -5.16
CA ILE A 179 -8.15 -2.26 -6.38
C ILE A 179 -7.67 -0.86 -6.02
N VAL A 180 -6.53 -0.48 -6.57
CA VAL A 180 -6.00 0.87 -6.52
C VAL A 180 -5.97 1.43 -7.93
N VAL A 181 -6.52 2.63 -8.09
CA VAL A 181 -6.37 3.46 -9.29
C VAL A 181 -5.74 4.78 -8.88
N GLY A 182 -4.86 5.32 -9.73
CA GLY A 182 -4.12 6.54 -9.44
C GLY A 182 -4.96 7.81 -9.50
N ASP A 183 -4.29 8.93 -9.75
CA ASP A 183 -4.96 10.21 -10.01
C ASP A 183 -5.64 10.20 -11.40
N LEU A 184 -6.53 11.18 -11.59
CA LEU A 184 -7.39 11.45 -12.73
C LEU A 184 -8.75 10.72 -12.65
N ASN A 185 -9.47 10.68 -13.78
CA ASN A 185 -10.86 10.25 -13.81
C ASN A 185 -10.94 8.77 -14.16
N ASP A 186 -11.00 7.92 -13.14
CA ASP A 186 -11.01 6.48 -13.30
C ASP A 186 -12.42 5.88 -13.26
N VAL A 187 -12.54 4.66 -13.81
CA VAL A 187 -13.77 3.86 -13.74
C VAL A 187 -13.43 2.50 -13.16
N VAL A 188 -14.04 2.16 -12.02
CA VAL A 188 -13.88 0.86 -11.37
C VAL A 188 -15.22 0.15 -11.29
N THR A 189 -15.24 -1.12 -11.69
CA THR A 189 -16.37 -2.02 -11.44
C THR A 189 -15.87 -3.29 -10.76
N ALA A 190 -16.23 -3.48 -9.49
CA ALA A 190 -15.98 -4.70 -8.76
C ALA A 190 -17.29 -5.50 -8.63
N MET A 191 -17.28 -6.78 -8.99
CA MET A 191 -18.46 -7.63 -8.82
C MET A 191 -18.52 -8.18 -7.39
N GLY A 192 -19.36 -9.18 -7.09
CA GLY A 192 -19.55 -9.59 -5.69
C GLY A 192 -18.30 -10.13 -4.98
N GLY A 193 -18.35 -10.26 -3.65
CA GLY A 193 -17.17 -10.43 -2.78
C GLY A 193 -17.00 -9.19 -1.92
N GLU A 194 -16.10 -9.22 -0.96
CA GLU A 194 -15.76 -8.05 -0.12
C GLU A 194 -14.63 -7.29 -0.81
N ASN A 195 -14.96 -6.20 -1.51
CA ASN A 195 -13.98 -5.46 -2.30
C ASN A 195 -13.48 -4.24 -1.55
N ASN A 196 -12.17 -3.96 -1.69
CA ASN A 196 -11.55 -2.73 -1.25
C ASN A 196 -11.10 -1.94 -2.49
N VAL A 197 -11.68 -0.75 -2.68
CA VAL A 197 -11.40 0.12 -3.83
C VAL A 197 -10.88 1.45 -3.33
N GLN A 198 -9.65 1.79 -3.70
CA GLN A 198 -9.04 3.09 -3.46
C GLN A 198 -8.86 3.81 -4.79
N THR A 199 -9.33 5.04 -4.87
CA THR A 199 -9.08 5.93 -6.01
C THR A 199 -8.20 7.11 -5.59
N GLY A 200 -7.44 7.66 -6.54
CA GLY A 200 -6.74 8.92 -6.34
C GLY A 200 -7.65 10.14 -6.56
N ASP A 201 -7.02 11.31 -6.67
CA ASP A 201 -7.70 12.57 -6.95
C ASP A 201 -8.35 12.55 -8.35
N GLY A 202 -9.56 13.07 -8.50
CA GLY A 202 -10.19 13.17 -9.81
C GLY A 202 -11.71 13.10 -9.78
N THR A 203 -12.32 12.85 -10.94
CA THR A 203 -13.76 12.57 -11.05
C THR A 203 -13.91 11.09 -11.36
N ASN A 204 -13.96 10.27 -10.32
CA ASN A 204 -13.97 8.83 -10.38
C ASN A 204 -15.39 8.26 -10.41
N ALA A 205 -15.55 7.11 -11.04
CA ALA A 205 -16.80 6.36 -11.02
C ALA A 205 -16.55 4.94 -10.51
N VAL A 206 -17.05 4.64 -9.31
CA VAL A 206 -16.90 3.33 -8.68
C VAL A 206 -18.26 2.64 -8.60
N THR A 207 -18.32 1.38 -8.99
CA THR A 207 -19.49 0.52 -8.77
C THR A 207 -19.04 -0.81 -8.18
N THR A 208 -19.54 -1.15 -7.01
CA THR A 208 -19.31 -2.45 -6.38
C THR A 208 -20.57 -3.33 -6.39
N GLY A 209 -20.40 -4.58 -5.99
CA GLY A 209 -21.37 -5.65 -6.21
C GLY A 209 -22.13 -6.05 -4.94
N THR A 210 -22.15 -7.34 -4.66
CA THR A 210 -22.71 -7.88 -3.42
C THR A 210 -21.57 -8.20 -2.46
N GLY A 211 -21.72 -7.95 -1.17
CA GLY A 211 -20.66 -8.16 -0.18
C GLY A 211 -20.47 -6.88 0.60
N ASP A 212 -19.68 -6.96 1.66
CA ASP A 212 -19.38 -5.79 2.49
C ASP A 212 -18.18 -5.08 1.83
N ASP A 213 -18.46 -4.07 1.01
CA ASP A 213 -17.44 -3.37 0.23
C ASP A 213 -16.92 -2.11 0.95
N VAL A 214 -15.64 -1.82 0.78
CA VAL A 214 -14.98 -0.58 1.22
C VAL A 214 -14.57 0.21 -0.02
N VAL A 215 -15.02 1.47 -0.11
CA VAL A 215 -14.63 2.38 -1.18
C VAL A 215 -14.09 3.66 -0.58
N GLU A 216 -12.85 4.01 -0.91
CA GLU A 216 -12.23 5.29 -0.59
C GLU A 216 -11.93 6.04 -1.88
N THR A 217 -12.42 7.26 -2.00
CA THR A 217 -12.07 8.14 -3.12
C THR A 217 -11.05 9.18 -2.70
N GLY A 218 -10.43 9.87 -3.67
CA GLY A 218 -9.58 11.03 -3.42
C GLY A 218 -10.37 12.34 -3.43
N ILE A 219 -9.69 13.46 -3.67
CA ILE A 219 -10.38 14.74 -3.85
C ILE A 219 -11.01 14.79 -5.25
N GLY A 220 -12.27 15.23 -5.33
CA GLY A 220 -12.86 15.65 -6.59
C GLY A 220 -14.37 15.46 -6.62
N ASN A 221 -14.93 15.06 -7.76
CA ASN A 221 -16.39 14.92 -7.87
C ASN A 221 -16.69 13.49 -8.29
N ASP A 222 -16.81 12.62 -7.31
CA ASP A 222 -16.89 11.18 -7.53
C ASP A 222 -18.35 10.71 -7.64
N THR A 223 -18.53 9.57 -8.29
CA THR A 223 -19.80 8.85 -8.30
C THR A 223 -19.56 7.44 -7.80
N VAL A 224 -20.08 7.14 -6.62
CA VAL A 224 -19.94 5.81 -5.99
C VAL A 224 -21.30 5.16 -5.90
N THR A 225 -21.38 3.92 -6.37
CA THR A 225 -22.53 3.05 -6.14
C THR A 225 -22.07 1.75 -5.52
N VAL A 226 -22.42 1.54 -4.26
CA VAL A 226 -22.19 0.27 -3.57
C VAL A 226 -23.50 -0.54 -3.57
N GLY A 227 -23.39 -1.86 -3.68
CA GLY A 227 -24.55 -2.73 -3.84
C GLY A 227 -25.11 -3.24 -2.51
N THR A 228 -25.48 -4.51 -2.43
CA THR A 228 -26.02 -5.11 -1.18
C THR A 228 -24.90 -5.64 -0.30
N GLY A 229 -25.13 -5.74 1.00
CA GLY A 229 -24.07 -5.91 1.99
C GLY A 229 -23.91 -4.60 2.75
N LYS A 230 -23.26 -4.67 3.90
CA LYS A 230 -22.98 -3.49 4.73
C LYS A 230 -21.70 -2.84 4.18
N ASN A 231 -21.81 -1.69 3.54
CA ASN A 231 -20.67 -1.07 2.85
C ASN A 231 -20.12 0.13 3.64
N ILE A 232 -18.85 0.46 3.40
CA ILE A 232 -18.23 1.70 3.86
C ILE A 232 -17.83 2.51 2.64
N VAL A 233 -18.26 3.76 2.57
CA VAL A 233 -17.80 4.72 1.56
C VAL A 233 -17.13 5.89 2.25
N LYS A 234 -15.88 6.19 1.90
CA LYS A 234 -15.10 7.31 2.41
C LYS A 234 -14.77 8.28 1.27
N VAL A 235 -15.00 9.57 1.50
CA VAL A 235 -14.77 10.63 0.52
C VAL A 235 -14.04 11.82 1.14
N PHE A 236 -13.21 12.50 0.35
CA PHE A 236 -12.48 13.72 0.76
C PHE A 236 -12.95 14.93 -0.02
N GLY A 237 -14.12 15.42 0.37
CA GLY A 237 -14.75 16.61 -0.17
C GLY A 237 -14.92 16.68 -1.69
N GLY A 238 -15.41 17.84 -2.14
CA GLY A 238 -15.94 17.99 -3.49
C GLY A 238 -17.38 17.52 -3.64
N ALA A 239 -17.90 17.53 -4.87
CA ALA A 239 -19.32 17.37 -5.14
C ALA A 239 -19.66 15.93 -5.55
N ASP A 240 -19.58 15.02 -4.57
CA ASP A 240 -19.75 13.59 -4.78
C ASP A 240 -21.22 13.17 -4.85
N VAL A 241 -21.48 12.08 -5.57
CA VAL A 241 -22.80 11.44 -5.66
C VAL A 241 -22.69 9.99 -5.25
N LEU A 242 -23.22 9.68 -4.07
CA LEU A 242 -23.08 8.39 -3.41
C LEU A 242 -24.45 7.70 -3.34
N THR A 243 -24.48 6.41 -3.64
CA THR A 243 -25.69 5.60 -3.54
C THR A 243 -25.32 4.24 -2.98
N ALA A 244 -25.97 3.85 -1.89
CA ALA A 244 -25.77 2.55 -1.28
C ALA A 244 -27.03 1.69 -1.36
N GLY A 245 -26.92 0.48 -0.79
CA GLY A 245 -27.83 -0.63 -0.95
C GLY A 245 -29.11 -0.48 -0.14
N ALA A 246 -29.55 -1.58 0.47
CA ALA A 246 -30.68 -1.60 1.39
C ALA A 246 -30.29 -2.15 2.77
N ASP A 247 -29.03 -2.54 2.91
CA ASP A 247 -28.45 -3.02 4.16
C ASP A 247 -27.90 -1.80 4.93
N HIS A 248 -27.30 -2.00 6.10
CA HIS A 248 -26.82 -0.91 6.94
C HIS A 248 -25.47 -0.40 6.39
N ASP A 249 -25.49 0.75 5.72
CA ASP A 249 -24.34 1.32 5.02
C ASP A 249 -23.77 2.53 5.77
N ARG A 250 -22.44 2.60 5.88
CA ARG A 250 -21.71 3.70 6.54
C ARG A 250 -21.11 4.65 5.51
N LEU A 251 -21.27 5.95 5.76
CA LEU A 251 -20.61 7.02 5.03
C LEU A 251 -19.60 7.73 5.94
N ILE A 252 -18.35 7.82 5.49
CA ILE A 252 -17.29 8.62 6.09
C ILE A 252 -17.06 9.85 5.19
N VAL A 253 -17.25 11.05 5.74
CA VAL A 253 -16.99 12.32 5.05
C VAL A 253 -15.87 13.05 5.80
N ASP A 254 -14.71 13.17 5.15
CA ASP A 254 -13.56 13.86 5.72
C ASP A 254 -13.37 15.23 5.06
N TYR A 255 -13.77 16.27 5.78
CA TYR A 255 -13.53 17.67 5.47
C TYR A 255 -12.47 18.30 6.38
N ALA A 256 -11.65 17.54 7.12
CA ALA A 256 -10.70 18.06 8.11
C ALA A 256 -9.73 19.11 7.53
N ALA A 257 -9.39 18.99 6.24
CA ALA A 257 -8.50 19.91 5.54
C ALA A 257 -9.18 21.19 5.02
N TYR A 258 -10.50 21.33 5.17
CA TYR A 258 -11.29 22.41 4.58
C TYR A 258 -11.50 23.56 5.58
N ASP A 259 -11.64 24.78 5.07
CA ASP A 259 -11.86 26.00 5.87
C ASP A 259 -13.22 26.65 5.59
N THR A 260 -14.13 25.90 4.98
CA THR A 260 -15.46 26.36 4.57
C THR A 260 -16.55 25.71 5.39
N THR A 261 -17.57 26.49 5.77
CA THR A 261 -18.74 25.99 6.50
C THR A 261 -19.40 24.82 5.77
N VAL A 262 -19.51 23.70 6.46
CA VAL A 262 -20.24 22.49 6.10
C VAL A 262 -21.60 22.51 6.79
N VAL A 263 -22.65 22.19 6.03
CA VAL A 263 -24.01 22.07 6.54
C VAL A 263 -24.60 20.76 6.05
N SER A 264 -25.18 19.97 6.96
CA SER A 264 -25.98 18.81 6.57
C SER A 264 -27.44 19.22 6.30
N ALA A 265 -28.08 18.50 5.37
CA ALA A 265 -29.50 18.62 5.06
C ALA A 265 -30.05 17.24 4.72
N LEU A 266 -29.92 16.32 5.69
CA LEU A 266 -30.38 14.95 5.54
C LEU A 266 -31.92 14.88 5.56
N THR A 267 -32.46 13.88 4.87
CA THR A 267 -33.90 13.60 4.80
C THR A 267 -34.14 12.09 4.76
N GLY A 268 -35.26 11.63 5.30
CA GLY A 268 -35.63 10.22 5.29
C GLY A 268 -36.03 9.70 6.66
N PHE A 269 -36.24 8.39 6.76
CA PHE A 269 -36.40 7.65 8.03
C PHE A 269 -35.90 6.23 7.74
N ALA A 270 -34.81 5.81 8.37
CA ALA A 270 -34.13 4.51 8.19
C ALA A 270 -33.45 4.21 6.83
N THR A 271 -33.57 5.09 5.83
CA THR A 271 -32.71 5.12 4.63
C THR A 271 -32.50 6.58 4.27
N TYR A 272 -31.39 7.17 4.73
CA TYR A 272 -31.21 8.60 4.61
C TYR A 272 -30.65 9.00 3.26
N GLY A 273 -31.13 10.13 2.75
CA GLY A 273 -30.60 10.79 1.58
C GLY A 273 -30.61 12.29 1.78
N GLY A 274 -29.86 13.02 0.99
CA GLY A 274 -29.71 14.46 1.18
C GLY A 274 -28.29 14.88 0.92
N THR A 275 -27.80 15.83 1.72
CA THR A 275 -26.46 16.36 1.56
C THR A 275 -25.73 16.52 2.88
N ILE A 276 -24.40 16.34 2.83
CA ILE A 276 -23.45 16.78 3.85
C ILE A 276 -22.43 17.64 3.11
N GLY A 277 -22.49 18.97 3.31
CA GLY A 277 -21.72 19.88 2.48
C GLY A 277 -22.10 19.74 1.00
N ASP A 278 -21.11 19.43 0.17
CA ASP A 278 -21.27 19.22 -1.28
C ASP A 278 -21.54 17.75 -1.67
N VAL A 279 -21.40 16.80 -0.73
CA VAL A 279 -21.71 15.38 -0.95
C VAL A 279 -23.23 15.19 -1.03
N THR A 280 -23.70 14.53 -2.08
CA THR A 280 -25.08 14.08 -2.23
C THR A 280 -25.15 12.56 -2.01
N LEU A 281 -25.99 12.11 -1.09
CA LEU A 281 -26.05 10.70 -0.68
C LEU A 281 -27.48 10.13 -0.75
N THR A 282 -27.58 8.80 -0.81
CA THR A 282 -28.84 8.05 -0.79
C THR A 282 -28.62 6.65 -0.19
N ASN A 283 -29.48 6.27 0.75
CA ASN A 283 -29.50 5.01 1.49
C ASN A 283 -28.24 4.78 2.34
N PHE A 284 -27.82 5.77 3.13
CA PHE A 284 -26.85 5.55 4.19
C PHE A 284 -27.53 5.70 5.54
N GLU A 285 -27.10 4.91 6.52
CA GLU A 285 -27.72 4.81 7.84
C GLU A 285 -26.74 5.11 8.98
N GLU A 286 -25.45 5.24 8.69
CA GLU A 286 -24.42 5.58 9.68
C GLU A 286 -23.44 6.58 9.11
N PHE A 287 -23.15 7.63 9.87
CA PHE A 287 -22.41 8.80 9.40
C PHE A 287 -21.21 9.08 10.29
N HIS A 288 -20.03 9.08 9.69
CA HIS A 288 -18.79 9.53 10.33
C HIS A 288 -18.36 10.80 9.61
N VAL A 289 -18.50 11.96 10.25
CA VAL A 289 -18.29 13.27 9.62
C VAL A 289 -17.24 14.03 10.41
N THR A 290 -16.13 14.35 9.74
CA THR A 290 -15.12 15.25 10.27
C THR A 290 -15.16 16.55 9.48
N THR A 291 -15.32 17.67 10.16
CA THR A 291 -15.35 19.00 9.55
C THR A 291 -14.08 19.80 9.86
N GLY A 292 -14.09 21.05 9.39
CA GLY A 292 -12.88 21.80 9.13
C GLY A 292 -12.55 22.81 10.23
N SER A 293 -12.05 23.98 9.80
CA SER A 293 -11.79 25.10 10.72
C SER A 293 -12.90 26.16 10.74
N ALA A 294 -14.07 25.86 10.18
CA ALA A 294 -15.18 26.81 10.02
C ALA A 294 -16.23 26.58 11.10
N ASP A 295 -17.18 27.51 11.26
CA ASP A 295 -18.36 27.25 12.08
C ASP A 295 -19.32 26.37 11.25
N ASP A 296 -19.45 25.12 11.64
CA ASP A 296 -20.15 24.05 10.92
C ASP A 296 -21.51 23.72 11.58
N THR A 297 -22.42 23.10 10.82
CA THR A 297 -23.73 22.67 11.33
C THR A 297 -24.07 21.30 10.80
N ILE A 298 -23.83 20.28 11.61
CA ILE A 298 -24.02 18.88 11.26
C ILE A 298 -25.14 18.31 12.12
N GLU A 299 -26.23 17.95 11.45
CA GLU A 299 -27.32 17.16 11.99
C GLU A 299 -27.33 15.80 11.27
N THR A 300 -27.12 14.72 12.01
CA THR A 300 -27.40 13.34 11.60
C THR A 300 -28.71 12.86 12.24
N PHE A 301 -29.03 11.57 12.17
CA PHE A 301 -30.34 11.04 12.56
C PHE A 301 -30.14 9.71 13.29
N ASP A 302 -31.09 8.78 13.21
CA ASP A 302 -30.90 7.43 13.74
C ASP A 302 -29.60 6.83 13.18
N GLY A 303 -28.77 6.26 14.04
CA GLY A 303 -27.46 5.80 13.60
C GLY A 303 -26.60 5.38 14.77
N ALA A 304 -25.31 5.19 14.50
CA ALA A 304 -24.31 5.15 15.54
C ALA A 304 -23.16 5.98 14.98
N ASP A 305 -23.36 7.28 15.09
CA ASP A 305 -22.68 8.27 14.30
C ASP A 305 -21.42 8.76 15.02
N VAL A 306 -20.46 9.23 14.22
CA VAL A 306 -19.24 9.84 14.72
C VAL A 306 -19.14 11.24 14.15
N LEU A 307 -19.26 12.27 14.98
CA LEU A 307 -19.17 13.65 14.54
C LEU A 307 -17.92 14.30 15.12
N ASP A 308 -17.12 14.95 14.29
CA ASP A 308 -16.01 15.78 14.71
C ASP A 308 -16.15 17.15 14.06
N GLY A 309 -16.47 18.16 14.88
CA GLY A 309 -16.63 19.54 14.42
C GLY A 309 -15.33 20.19 13.94
N GLY A 310 -14.18 19.64 14.35
CA GLY A 310 -12.88 20.24 14.12
C GLY A 310 -12.71 21.52 14.94
N ALA A 311 -12.26 22.59 14.30
CA ALA A 311 -12.10 23.88 14.95
C ALA A 311 -13.20 24.83 14.48
N GLY A 312 -13.84 25.52 15.39
CA GLY A 312 -14.97 26.37 15.00
C GLY A 312 -15.82 26.64 16.21
N ALA A 313 -16.92 27.35 16.01
CA ALA A 313 -18.05 27.26 16.92
C ALA A 313 -19.15 26.44 16.22
N ASP A 314 -19.11 25.13 16.44
CA ASP A 314 -19.87 24.16 15.67
C ASP A 314 -21.21 23.85 16.32
N THR A 315 -22.18 23.42 15.51
CA THR A 315 -23.44 22.87 16.00
C THR A 315 -23.53 21.43 15.53
N LEU A 316 -23.42 20.48 16.47
CA LEU A 316 -23.36 19.05 16.21
C LEU A 316 -24.56 18.38 16.86
N THR A 317 -25.37 17.68 16.05
CA THR A 317 -26.55 16.95 16.52
C THR A 317 -26.52 15.54 15.92
N SER A 318 -26.40 14.50 16.74
CA SER A 318 -26.18 13.14 16.25
C SER A 318 -27.45 12.30 16.09
N GLY A 319 -28.45 12.43 16.97
CA GLY A 319 -29.80 11.92 16.71
C GLY A 319 -30.25 10.80 17.65
N GLU A 320 -30.66 9.65 17.10
CA GLU A 320 -31.05 8.48 17.90
C GLU A 320 -29.92 7.44 17.79
N GLY A 321 -29.59 6.74 18.87
CA GLY A 321 -28.60 5.65 18.85
C GLY A 321 -27.34 5.96 19.65
N ASN A 322 -26.33 5.10 19.53
CA ASN A 322 -25.10 5.25 20.32
C ASN A 322 -24.07 6.06 19.54
N ASP A 323 -23.88 7.34 19.89
CA ASP A 323 -23.05 8.26 19.12
C ASP A 323 -21.74 8.65 19.83
N VAL A 324 -20.74 9.05 19.04
CA VAL A 324 -19.49 9.63 19.53
C VAL A 324 -19.29 11.00 18.90
N ILE A 325 -19.20 12.04 19.73
CA ILE A 325 -19.08 13.42 19.28
C ILE A 325 -17.77 13.99 19.82
N TYR A 326 -16.89 14.41 18.93
CA TYR A 326 -15.70 15.19 19.23
C TYR A 326 -16.07 16.67 19.12
N GLY A 327 -16.00 17.36 20.26
CA GLY A 327 -16.35 18.78 20.33
C GLY A 327 -15.26 19.62 20.98
N GLY A 328 -15.18 20.85 20.51
CA GLY A 328 -14.20 21.85 20.88
C GLY A 328 -14.80 23.13 21.47
N ASP A 329 -13.95 24.14 21.60
CA ASP A 329 -14.29 25.42 22.22
C ASP A 329 -15.31 26.22 21.39
N GLY A 330 -16.49 26.46 21.96
CA GLY A 330 -17.54 27.28 21.32
C GLY A 330 -18.70 26.45 20.77
N ASP A 331 -18.56 25.13 20.78
CA ASP A 331 -19.52 24.21 20.19
C ASP A 331 -20.82 24.09 21.00
N VAL A 332 -21.86 23.70 20.27
CA VAL A 332 -23.15 23.28 20.81
C VAL A 332 -23.39 21.85 20.33
N VAL A 333 -23.36 20.92 21.27
CA VAL A 333 -23.50 19.49 21.03
C VAL A 333 -24.85 19.00 21.54
N ASP A 334 -25.52 18.16 20.77
CA ASP A 334 -26.76 17.48 21.13
C ASP A 334 -26.66 16.01 20.70
N GLY A 335 -26.47 15.07 21.63
CA GLY A 335 -26.47 13.64 21.29
C GLY A 335 -27.84 13.18 20.79
N GLY A 336 -28.88 13.80 21.35
CA GLY A 336 -30.27 13.42 21.12
C GLY A 336 -30.77 12.54 22.27
N GLU A 337 -32.01 12.08 22.17
CA GLU A 337 -32.66 11.36 23.28
C GLU A 337 -33.61 10.31 22.71
N ASP A 338 -33.32 9.03 22.96
CA ASP A 338 -34.22 7.95 22.61
C ASP A 338 -35.47 7.87 23.49
N VAL A 339 -36.50 7.22 22.97
CA VAL A 339 -37.70 6.89 23.74
C VAL A 339 -37.36 5.92 24.88
N GLY A 340 -37.12 6.50 26.06
CA GLY A 340 -36.86 5.75 27.27
C GLY A 340 -35.39 5.62 27.64
N ASP A 341 -34.51 6.48 27.09
CA ASP A 341 -33.10 6.62 27.53
C ASP A 341 -32.37 5.27 27.37
N ALA A 342 -32.27 4.84 26.11
CA ALA A 342 -31.81 3.50 25.73
C ALA A 342 -30.52 3.52 24.88
N ASP A 343 -30.18 4.69 24.36
CA ASP A 343 -28.93 5.12 23.77
C ASP A 343 -27.86 5.42 24.84
N PHE A 344 -26.65 5.69 24.37
CA PHE A 344 -25.50 6.04 25.19
C PHE A 344 -24.49 6.79 24.32
N ASP A 345 -24.52 8.11 24.45
CA ASP A 345 -23.73 9.06 23.71
C ASP A 345 -22.50 9.49 24.48
N VAL A 346 -21.42 9.65 23.72
CA VAL A 346 -20.10 9.98 24.25
C VAL A 346 -19.63 11.28 23.64
N LEU A 347 -19.46 12.30 24.48
CA LEU A 347 -18.76 13.52 24.12
C LEU A 347 -17.27 13.39 24.45
N VAL A 348 -16.43 13.40 23.44
CA VAL A 348 -14.97 13.44 23.57
C VAL A 348 -14.52 14.90 23.46
N VAL A 349 -13.70 15.33 24.43
CA VAL A 349 -13.18 16.70 24.51
C VAL A 349 -11.66 16.62 24.65
N ASP A 350 -10.94 17.33 23.76
CA ASP A 350 -9.48 17.42 23.80
C ASP A 350 -8.96 17.98 25.13
N ASP A 351 -7.85 17.40 25.63
CA ASP A 351 -7.22 17.87 26.87
C ASP A 351 -6.36 19.12 26.62
N LEU A 352 -6.98 20.32 26.72
CA LEU A 352 -6.27 21.60 26.68
C LEU A 352 -5.69 22.02 28.06
N GLY A 353 -5.72 21.14 29.07
CA GLY A 353 -4.97 21.27 30.31
C GLY A 353 -5.79 21.25 31.61
N PHE A 354 -6.89 22.01 31.70
CA PHE A 354 -7.78 21.98 32.86
C PHE A 354 -9.25 22.13 32.43
N THR A 355 -10.02 21.06 32.64
CA THR A 355 -11.43 20.98 32.23
C THR A 355 -12.35 20.86 33.45
N ASP A 356 -13.43 21.63 33.47
CA ASP A 356 -14.50 21.57 34.48
C ASP A 356 -15.84 21.29 33.80
N ILE A 357 -16.52 20.23 34.24
CA ILE A 357 -17.83 19.83 33.71
C ILE A 357 -18.90 20.38 34.65
N VAL A 358 -19.82 21.19 34.11
CA VAL A 358 -20.88 21.85 34.86
C VAL A 358 -22.24 21.36 34.38
N TYR A 359 -22.84 20.45 35.15
CA TYR A 359 -24.16 19.89 34.89
C TYR A 359 -25.32 20.85 35.25
N ASP A 360 -26.35 20.90 34.40
CA ASP A 360 -27.62 21.56 34.70
C ASP A 360 -28.54 20.64 35.52
N LEU A 361 -28.39 20.72 36.84
CA LEU A 361 -29.20 19.96 37.80
C LEU A 361 -30.57 20.60 38.09
N SER A 362 -31.06 21.51 37.24
CA SER A 362 -32.34 22.20 37.49
C SER A 362 -33.55 21.27 37.42
N ALA A 363 -33.47 20.18 36.65
CA ALA A 363 -34.49 19.14 36.54
C ALA A 363 -34.52 18.23 37.79
N ASP A 364 -33.36 17.80 38.28
CA ASP A 364 -33.21 17.06 39.54
C ASP A 364 -32.04 17.61 40.39
N PRO A 365 -32.32 18.49 41.36
CA PRO A 365 -31.29 19.04 42.25
C PRO A 365 -30.64 18.03 43.19
N THR A 366 -31.08 16.78 43.21
CA THR A 366 -30.49 15.69 44.02
C THR A 366 -29.53 14.81 43.23
N ALA A 367 -29.52 14.93 41.90
CA ALA A 367 -28.55 14.27 41.03
C ALA A 367 -27.15 14.89 41.20
N THR A 368 -26.13 14.13 40.84
CA THR A 368 -24.73 14.59 40.81
C THR A 368 -24.25 14.87 39.40
N GLU A 369 -24.97 14.39 38.39
CA GLU A 369 -24.69 14.45 36.95
C GLU A 369 -26.02 14.65 36.20
N SER A 370 -25.96 15.04 34.92
CA SER A 370 -27.12 15.26 34.03
C SER A 370 -26.67 15.13 32.57
N GLU A 371 -27.54 14.73 31.65
CA GLU A 371 -27.27 14.78 30.21
C GLU A 371 -27.21 16.20 29.62
N VAL A 372 -27.33 17.24 30.46
CA VAL A 372 -27.35 18.63 30.02
C VAL A 372 -26.34 19.43 30.83
N GLY A 373 -25.55 20.24 30.15
CA GLY A 373 -24.56 21.07 30.84
C GLY A 373 -23.64 21.84 29.91
N ALA A 374 -22.47 22.17 30.46
CA ALA A 374 -21.39 22.79 29.73
C ALA A 374 -20.04 22.22 30.17
N VAL A 375 -19.12 22.09 29.22
CA VAL A 375 -17.71 21.82 29.48
C VAL A 375 -16.96 23.15 29.40
N ASN A 376 -16.19 23.47 30.44
CA ASN A 376 -15.42 24.70 30.56
C ASN A 376 -13.93 24.38 30.56
N GLN A 377 -13.17 25.08 29.71
CA GLN A 377 -11.72 24.89 29.59
C GLN A 377 -10.96 26.06 30.19
N TYR A 378 -9.90 25.79 30.96
CA TYR A 378 -9.13 26.80 31.71
C TYR A 378 -7.63 26.71 31.46
N ASP A 379 -6.93 27.84 31.58
CA ASP A 379 -5.46 27.91 31.44
C ASP A 379 -4.70 27.20 32.56
N VAL A 380 -5.25 27.22 33.78
CA VAL A 380 -4.77 26.54 34.99
C VAL A 380 -5.95 26.17 35.90
N GLU A 381 -5.74 25.27 36.87
CA GLU A 381 -6.74 24.94 37.89
C GLU A 381 -7.31 26.19 38.59
N GLY A 382 -8.61 26.46 38.41
CA GLY A 382 -9.28 27.66 38.95
C GLY A 382 -8.86 29.00 38.30
N GLY A 383 -8.28 28.94 37.10
CA GLY A 383 -7.71 30.04 36.34
C GLY A 383 -8.68 30.79 35.43
N THR A 384 -8.17 31.29 34.31
CA THR A 384 -8.95 32.03 33.30
C THR A 384 -9.64 31.05 32.37
N LEU A 385 -10.96 31.21 32.17
CA LEU A 385 -11.71 30.45 31.17
C LEU A 385 -11.16 30.77 29.77
N LEU A 386 -10.71 29.74 29.06
CA LEU A 386 -10.21 29.80 27.68
C LEU A 386 -11.37 29.68 26.70
N GLY A 387 -12.25 28.72 26.94
CA GLY A 387 -13.42 28.43 26.11
C GLY A 387 -14.44 27.60 26.87
N SER A 388 -15.61 27.45 26.25
CA SER A 388 -16.70 26.65 26.79
C SER A 388 -17.58 26.16 25.66
N MET A 389 -18.10 24.96 25.82
CA MET A 389 -19.07 24.32 24.93
C MET A 389 -20.28 23.87 25.73
N ALA A 390 -21.44 23.82 25.07
CA ALA A 390 -22.68 23.32 25.66
C ALA A 390 -22.98 21.91 25.15
N PHE A 391 -23.58 21.07 26.00
CA PHE A 391 -24.05 19.75 25.61
C PHE A 391 -25.46 19.47 26.13
N THR A 392 -26.21 18.68 25.37
CA THR A 392 -27.50 18.07 25.72
C THR A 392 -27.54 16.62 25.22
N GLY A 393 -28.28 15.73 25.91
CA GLY A 393 -28.38 14.31 25.54
C GLY A 393 -27.02 13.61 25.50
N ILE A 394 -26.20 13.74 26.56
CA ILE A 394 -24.88 13.08 26.63
C ILE A 394 -24.73 12.33 27.95
N GLU A 395 -24.61 11.01 27.88
CA GLU A 395 -24.47 10.11 29.02
C GLU A 395 -23.02 10.03 29.51
N ASN A 396 -22.04 10.25 28.62
CA ASN A 396 -20.63 10.19 28.97
C ASN A 396 -19.80 11.32 28.38
N ILE A 397 -18.93 11.92 29.22
CA ILE A 397 -17.95 12.91 28.76
C ILE A 397 -16.55 12.36 29.00
N GLN A 398 -15.77 12.26 27.94
CA GLN A 398 -14.37 11.84 27.97
C GLN A 398 -13.45 13.03 27.75
N ILE A 399 -12.44 13.15 28.64
CA ILE A 399 -11.40 14.18 28.53
C ILE A 399 -10.10 13.53 28.05
N GLY A 400 -9.58 14.04 26.94
CA GLY A 400 -8.39 13.56 26.23
C GLY A 400 -8.61 12.29 25.40
N ASP A 401 -7.65 11.98 24.53
CA ASP A 401 -7.69 10.80 23.67
C ASP A 401 -7.65 9.50 24.48
N LYS A 402 -8.77 8.76 24.45
CA LYS A 402 -8.87 7.37 24.95
C LYS A 402 -9.18 6.38 23.83
N THR A 403 -8.82 6.73 22.60
CA THR A 403 -8.89 5.84 21.45
C THR A 403 -7.80 4.78 21.53
N VAL A 404 -8.17 3.52 21.28
CA VAL A 404 -7.21 2.44 21.11
C VAL A 404 -6.96 2.27 19.62
N THR A 405 -5.71 2.34 19.19
CA THR A 405 -5.35 2.16 17.78
C THR A 405 -4.79 0.76 17.52
N THR A 406 -5.03 0.27 16.31
CA THR A 406 -4.37 -0.92 15.77
C THR A 406 -3.96 -0.66 14.33
N PRO A 407 -2.80 -1.16 13.88
CA PRO A 407 -2.52 -1.18 12.45
C PRO A 407 -3.57 -2.03 11.71
N GLU A 408 -3.86 -1.69 10.45
CA GLU A 408 -4.66 -2.55 9.57
C GLU A 408 -4.05 -3.95 9.48
N ASP A 409 -4.90 -4.92 9.14
CA ASP A 409 -4.59 -6.36 9.10
C ASP A 409 -4.05 -6.97 10.39
N THR A 410 -4.02 -6.19 11.48
CA THR A 410 -3.46 -6.61 12.75
C THR A 410 -4.58 -6.76 13.77
N GLN A 411 -4.73 -7.99 14.27
CA GLN A 411 -5.65 -8.26 15.37
C GLN A 411 -5.22 -7.48 16.62
N LEU A 412 -6.18 -6.77 17.21
CA LEU A 412 -6.04 -6.09 18.48
C LEU A 412 -6.62 -6.97 19.61
N ASP A 413 -5.77 -7.34 20.56
CA ASP A 413 -6.16 -8.01 21.81
C ASP A 413 -6.08 -7.02 22.97
N GLY A 414 -7.13 -6.93 23.78
CA GLY A 414 -7.16 -6.02 24.93
C GLY A 414 -7.98 -6.53 26.12
N ASP A 415 -7.97 -5.73 27.18
CA ASP A 415 -8.76 -5.96 28.39
C ASP A 415 -9.40 -4.64 28.82
N LEU A 416 -10.72 -4.64 28.98
CA LEU A 416 -11.51 -3.49 29.41
C LEU A 416 -11.24 -3.12 30.88
N PHE A 417 -10.75 -4.07 31.68
CA PHE A 417 -10.56 -3.89 33.11
C PHE A 417 -9.08 -4.01 33.51
N LEU A 418 -8.64 -3.11 34.40
CA LEU A 418 -7.38 -3.31 35.10
C LEU A 418 -7.58 -4.30 36.26
N PRO A 419 -6.59 -5.19 36.56
CA PRO A 419 -6.71 -6.12 37.67
C PRO A 419 -6.86 -5.41 39.03
N ASP A 420 -8.00 -5.59 39.68
CA ASP A 420 -8.27 -5.07 41.03
C ASP A 420 -8.60 -6.22 42.01
N PRO A 421 -7.81 -6.42 43.09
CA PRO A 421 -8.05 -7.49 44.06
C PRO A 421 -9.20 -7.20 45.03
N THR A 422 -9.89 -6.07 44.93
CA THR A 422 -10.97 -5.65 45.83
C THR A 422 -12.36 -5.82 45.23
N VAL A 423 -12.46 -5.89 43.90
CA VAL A 423 -13.70 -6.06 43.15
C VAL A 423 -13.61 -7.22 42.16
N THR A 424 -14.76 -7.71 41.72
CA THR A 424 -14.88 -8.49 40.49
C THR A 424 -15.71 -7.70 39.51
N GLN A 425 -15.19 -7.50 38.30
CA GLN A 425 -15.90 -6.85 37.21
C GLN A 425 -16.32 -7.92 36.20
N THR A 426 -17.52 -7.79 35.64
CA THR A 426 -18.04 -8.74 34.66
C THR A 426 -18.86 -8.00 33.63
N VAL A 427 -18.46 -8.11 32.36
CA VAL A 427 -19.25 -7.57 31.23
C VAL A 427 -20.54 -8.36 31.13
N THR A 428 -21.68 -7.66 31.16
CA THR A 428 -23.02 -8.25 31.10
C THR A 428 -23.63 -8.15 29.70
N SER A 429 -23.30 -7.10 28.96
CA SER A 429 -23.75 -6.84 27.58
C SER A 429 -22.83 -5.83 26.91
N PHE A 430 -22.80 -5.82 25.58
CA PHE A 430 -22.25 -4.72 24.81
C PHE A 430 -23.11 -4.47 23.58
N THR A 431 -23.11 -3.24 23.09
CA THR A 431 -23.76 -2.81 21.84
C THR A 431 -22.69 -2.47 20.81
N VAL A 432 -22.98 -2.80 19.56
CA VAL A 432 -22.20 -2.34 18.40
C VAL A 432 -23.17 -1.63 17.47
N GLY A 433 -22.99 -0.33 17.31
CA GLY A 433 -24.07 0.58 16.93
C GLY A 433 -25.31 0.36 17.80
N ASN A 434 -26.47 0.17 17.18
CA ASN A 434 -27.76 0.03 17.92
C ASN A 434 -28.12 -1.41 18.30
N ASN A 435 -27.22 -2.36 18.07
CA ASN A 435 -27.49 -3.79 18.30
C ASN A 435 -26.80 -4.29 19.56
N THR A 436 -27.57 -4.77 20.55
CA THR A 436 -27.03 -5.49 21.70
C THR A 436 -26.56 -6.89 21.30
N ILE A 437 -25.27 -7.15 21.50
CA ILE A 437 -24.63 -8.43 21.24
C ILE A 437 -24.44 -9.20 22.55
N ILE A 438 -24.65 -10.51 22.48
CA ILE A 438 -24.43 -11.39 23.63
C ILE A 438 -22.91 -11.51 23.85
N VAL A 439 -22.47 -11.22 25.07
CA VAL A 439 -21.07 -11.36 25.49
C VAL A 439 -20.50 -12.75 25.13
N GLY A 440 -19.32 -12.75 24.50
CA GLY A 440 -18.65 -13.93 23.96
C GLY A 440 -19.05 -14.31 22.53
N ASN A 441 -20.05 -13.65 21.93
CA ASN A 441 -20.31 -13.75 20.49
C ASN A 441 -19.57 -12.65 19.73
N THR A 442 -19.25 -12.95 18.47
CA THR A 442 -18.65 -12.00 17.53
C THR A 442 -19.72 -11.09 16.92
N ALA A 443 -19.44 -9.80 16.89
CA ALA A 443 -20.16 -8.79 16.16
C ALA A 443 -19.46 -8.55 14.82
N GLU A 444 -20.08 -9.00 13.73
CA GLU A 444 -19.56 -8.87 12.36
C GLU A 444 -19.89 -7.47 11.80
N ARG A 445 -18.85 -6.73 11.43
CA ARG A 445 -18.95 -5.38 10.87
C ARG A 445 -18.06 -5.25 9.62
N PRO A 446 -18.41 -4.38 8.66
CA PRO A 446 -17.61 -4.16 7.46
C PRO A 446 -16.16 -3.74 7.74
N GLU A 447 -15.95 -2.98 8.82
CA GLU A 447 -14.64 -2.54 9.29
C GLU A 447 -13.85 -3.64 10.05
N GLY A 448 -14.52 -4.69 10.52
CA GLY A 448 -13.87 -5.81 11.22
C GLY A 448 -14.74 -6.52 12.26
N ASP A 449 -14.25 -7.67 12.73
CA ASP A 449 -14.96 -8.53 13.68
C ASP A 449 -14.55 -8.22 15.13
N LEU A 450 -15.54 -7.90 15.98
CA LEU A 450 -15.33 -7.64 17.42
C LEU A 450 -15.92 -8.73 18.30
N THR A 451 -15.16 -9.20 19.29
CA THR A 451 -15.67 -10.08 20.35
C THR A 451 -15.26 -9.55 21.73
N ILE A 452 -16.24 -9.34 22.63
CA ILE A 452 -15.99 -8.98 24.04
C ILE A 452 -16.46 -10.13 24.94
N ASN A 453 -15.61 -10.57 25.87
CA ASN A 453 -15.88 -11.65 26.82
C ASN A 453 -16.34 -11.13 28.19
N SER A 454 -16.96 -12.00 28.98
CA SER A 454 -17.53 -11.64 30.28
C SER A 454 -16.48 -11.20 31.30
N ASP A 455 -15.23 -11.61 31.11
CA ASP A 455 -14.12 -11.25 31.97
C ASP A 455 -13.47 -9.89 31.62
N GLY A 456 -13.93 -9.21 30.57
CA GLY A 456 -13.38 -7.94 30.10
C GLY A 456 -12.38 -8.08 28.95
N SER A 457 -11.91 -9.30 28.64
CA SER A 457 -11.03 -9.50 27.49
C SER A 457 -11.78 -9.29 26.18
N TYR A 458 -11.15 -8.65 25.20
CA TYR A 458 -11.71 -8.46 23.87
C TYR A 458 -10.69 -8.71 22.75
N THR A 459 -11.22 -9.02 21.58
CA THR A 459 -10.46 -9.18 20.33
C THR A 459 -11.16 -8.41 19.22
N PHE A 460 -10.42 -7.60 18.47
CA PHE A 460 -10.89 -6.96 17.24
C PHE A 460 -9.98 -7.37 16.07
N VAL A 461 -10.57 -7.87 14.99
CA VAL A 461 -9.86 -8.25 13.77
C VAL A 461 -10.34 -7.32 12.65
N PRO A 462 -9.54 -6.33 12.22
CA PRO A 462 -9.90 -5.46 11.10
C PRO A 462 -10.16 -6.27 9.83
N THR A 463 -11.08 -5.79 9.00
CA THR A 463 -11.23 -6.27 7.62
C THR A 463 -9.95 -6.01 6.84
N LEU A 464 -9.60 -6.90 5.92
CA LEU A 464 -8.33 -6.85 5.20
C LEU A 464 -8.17 -5.53 4.42
N ASN A 465 -7.04 -4.85 4.61
CA ASN A 465 -6.66 -3.54 4.05
C ASN A 465 -7.65 -2.39 4.40
N TYR A 466 -8.49 -2.56 5.42
CA TYR A 466 -9.35 -1.48 5.93
C TYR A 466 -8.55 -0.59 6.87
N HIS A 467 -8.63 0.72 6.65
CA HIS A 467 -8.15 1.72 7.61
C HIS A 467 -9.20 2.82 7.79
N GLY A 468 -9.23 3.40 8.99
CA GLY A 468 -10.22 4.37 9.40
C GLY A 468 -10.91 4.02 10.72
N PRO A 469 -12.05 4.66 11.01
CA PRO A 469 -12.76 4.50 12.28
C PRO A 469 -13.37 3.10 12.44
N GLY A 470 -13.13 2.49 13.60
CA GLY A 470 -13.70 1.20 13.97
C GLY A 470 -15.21 1.26 14.30
N PRO A 471 -15.77 0.17 14.85
CA PRO A 471 -17.15 0.18 15.29
C PRO A 471 -17.35 1.07 16.53
N VAL A 472 -18.50 1.75 16.62
CA VAL A 472 -18.93 2.42 17.86
C VAL A 472 -19.44 1.39 18.86
N ILE A 473 -18.81 1.32 20.04
CA ILE A 473 -19.02 0.26 21.04
C ILE A 473 -19.31 0.85 22.41
N ASN A 474 -20.41 0.40 23.02
CA ASN A 474 -20.70 0.61 24.43
C ASN A 474 -20.83 -0.73 25.15
N TYR A 475 -20.24 -0.87 26.33
CA TYR A 475 -20.36 -2.09 27.14
C TYR A 475 -20.86 -1.80 28.54
N THR A 476 -21.77 -2.64 29.01
CA THR A 476 -22.31 -2.60 30.37
C THR A 476 -21.66 -3.68 31.20
N PHE A 477 -21.24 -3.33 32.41
CA PHE A 477 -20.57 -4.25 33.32
C PHE A 477 -21.07 -4.13 34.77
N GLU A 478 -21.00 -5.23 35.49
CA GLU A 478 -21.33 -5.32 36.91
C GLU A 478 -20.03 -5.34 37.74
N THR A 479 -19.90 -4.40 38.68
CA THR A 479 -18.81 -4.36 39.65
C THR A 479 -19.30 -4.85 41.00
N VAL A 480 -18.78 -5.99 41.46
CA VAL A 480 -19.10 -6.57 42.76
C VAL A 480 -17.93 -6.45 43.72
N GLN A 481 -18.14 -5.76 44.85
CA GLN A 481 -17.15 -5.67 45.93
C GLN A 481 -16.96 -7.04 46.60
N ILE A 482 -15.73 -7.55 46.58
CA ILE A 482 -15.39 -8.87 47.15
C ILE A 482 -15.70 -8.90 48.65
N ILE A 483 -15.51 -7.77 49.33
CA ILE A 483 -15.85 -7.60 50.74
C ILE A 483 -17.14 -6.78 50.85
N GLY A 484 -18.21 -7.40 51.31
CA GLY A 484 -19.51 -6.75 51.54
C GLY A 484 -20.55 -7.01 50.45
N GLY A 485 -20.13 -7.47 49.26
CA GLY A 485 -21.03 -7.98 48.21
C GLY A 485 -21.97 -6.93 47.61
N GLN A 486 -21.62 -5.64 47.72
CA GLN A 486 -22.35 -4.60 47.01
C GLN A 486 -22.03 -4.69 45.52
N SER A 487 -23.06 -4.50 44.70
CA SER A 487 -22.98 -4.53 43.25
C SER A 487 -23.41 -3.17 42.69
N THR A 488 -22.68 -2.68 41.70
CA THR A 488 -23.04 -1.52 40.86
C THR A 488 -22.99 -1.94 39.40
N THR A 489 -23.80 -1.30 38.56
CA THR A 489 -23.82 -1.51 37.11
C THR A 489 -23.47 -0.19 36.45
N GLU A 490 -22.54 -0.24 35.51
CA GLU A 490 -21.99 0.92 34.79
C GLU A 490 -21.91 0.60 33.29
N THR A 491 -22.01 1.62 32.45
CA THR A 491 -21.79 1.54 31.01
C THR A 491 -20.61 2.44 30.64
N ALA A 492 -19.76 1.97 29.73
CA ALA A 492 -18.61 2.73 29.23
C ALA A 492 -18.34 2.40 27.76
N PRO A 493 -17.71 3.31 27.00
CA PRO A 493 -17.40 3.07 25.59
C PRO A 493 -16.04 2.41 25.39
N LEU A 494 -15.86 1.82 24.20
CA LEU A 494 -14.58 1.43 23.63
C LEU A 494 -14.48 2.04 22.23
N ILE A 495 -13.52 2.95 22.02
CA ILE A 495 -13.29 3.61 20.73
C ILE A 495 -12.05 2.97 20.09
N ILE A 496 -12.19 2.45 18.87
CA ILE A 496 -11.12 1.80 18.11
C ILE A 496 -10.86 2.56 16.82
N GLU A 497 -9.59 2.80 16.50
CA GLU A 497 -9.15 3.28 15.19
C GLU A 497 -8.19 2.29 14.53
N VAL A 498 -8.34 2.15 13.21
CA VAL A 498 -7.46 1.33 12.38
C VAL A 498 -6.54 2.24 11.58
N GLU A 499 -5.25 2.17 11.89
CA GLU A 499 -4.21 2.94 11.19
C GLU A 499 -3.78 2.23 9.92
N SER A 500 -3.61 2.97 8.82
CA SER A 500 -3.08 2.39 7.59
C SER A 500 -1.64 1.92 7.74
N VAL A 501 -1.31 0.85 7.03
CA VAL A 501 0.01 0.23 6.94
C VAL A 501 0.43 0.21 5.47
N GLU A 502 1.74 0.32 5.19
CA GLU A 502 2.19 0.16 3.81
C GLU A 502 2.06 -1.32 3.40
N GLU A 503 1.16 -1.60 2.46
CA GLU A 503 0.88 -2.94 1.95
C GLU A 503 2.14 -3.69 1.46
N VAL A 504 2.22 -4.97 1.82
CA VAL A 504 3.33 -5.83 1.43
C VAL A 504 3.11 -6.34 0.02
N LEU A 505 3.68 -5.65 -0.98
CA LEU A 505 3.58 -6.12 -2.36
C LEU A 505 4.27 -7.49 -2.54
N PRO A 506 3.69 -8.41 -3.33
CA PRO A 506 4.26 -9.72 -3.64
C PRO A 506 5.62 -9.61 -4.35
N GLU A 507 6.37 -10.72 -4.29
CA GLU A 507 7.75 -10.91 -4.77
C GLU A 507 7.97 -10.74 -6.29
N CYS A 508 7.08 -10.06 -7.01
CA CYS A 508 7.21 -9.84 -8.46
C CYS A 508 8.28 -8.78 -8.80
N LEU A 509 8.81 -8.04 -7.82
CA LEU A 509 9.87 -7.02 -7.97
C LEU A 509 11.23 -7.52 -7.45
N THR A 510 12.29 -7.42 -8.26
CA THR A 510 13.61 -7.99 -7.95
C THR A 510 14.49 -7.03 -7.10
N PRO A 511 15.14 -7.51 -6.00
CA PRO A 511 15.80 -6.65 -5.00
C PRO A 511 17.13 -5.95 -5.41
N VAL A 512 17.50 -4.90 -4.64
CA VAL A 512 18.80 -4.17 -4.65
C VAL A 512 19.85 -4.84 -3.74
N CYS A 513 20.92 -5.46 -4.28
CA CYS A 513 21.86 -6.25 -3.46
C CYS A 513 23.31 -6.29 -3.97
N PHE A 514 24.26 -6.63 -3.08
CA PHE A 514 25.67 -6.94 -3.40
C PHE A 514 25.88 -8.44 -3.60
N VAL A 515 26.72 -8.87 -4.54
CA VAL A 515 27.06 -10.29 -4.68
C VAL A 515 28.06 -10.74 -3.61
N GLN A 516 27.94 -11.99 -3.15
CA GLN A 516 28.89 -12.64 -2.26
C GLN A 516 30.34 -12.44 -2.72
N GLY A 517 31.23 -12.18 -1.76
CA GLY A 517 32.65 -12.00 -2.00
C GLY A 517 33.07 -10.55 -2.28
N MET A 518 32.12 -9.64 -2.55
CA MET A 518 32.42 -8.22 -2.71
C MET A 518 32.96 -7.61 -1.42
N LEU A 519 34.10 -6.94 -1.49
CA LEU A 519 34.76 -6.36 -0.34
C LEU A 519 34.16 -5.00 0.04
N ILE A 520 33.73 -4.85 1.29
CA ILE A 520 33.21 -3.60 1.84
C ILE A 520 34.28 -2.95 2.73
N ALA A 521 34.50 -1.65 2.58
CA ALA A 521 35.46 -0.92 3.38
C ALA A 521 34.96 -0.74 4.82
N THR A 522 35.69 -1.29 5.79
CA THR A 522 35.37 -1.21 7.23
C THR A 522 36.48 -0.49 8.01
N ALA A 523 36.22 -0.15 9.27
CA ALA A 523 37.24 0.42 10.16
C ALA A 523 38.47 -0.49 10.36
N ASN A 524 38.33 -1.79 10.10
CA ASN A 524 39.39 -2.79 10.25
C ASN A 524 39.98 -3.24 8.90
N GLY A 525 39.68 -2.53 7.81
CA GLY A 525 40.08 -2.90 6.45
C GLY A 525 38.90 -3.44 5.63
N GLU A 526 39.20 -3.93 4.43
CA GLU A 526 38.20 -4.48 3.52
C GLU A 526 37.75 -5.88 3.98
N VAL A 527 36.44 -6.08 4.13
CA VAL A 527 35.82 -7.33 4.59
C VAL A 527 34.78 -7.80 3.56
N PRO A 528 34.76 -9.09 3.17
CA PRO A 528 33.72 -9.61 2.28
C PRO A 528 32.32 -9.39 2.86
N VAL A 529 31.34 -9.06 2.02
CA VAL A 529 29.99 -8.73 2.45
C VAL A 529 29.31 -9.83 3.27
N GLU A 530 29.56 -11.11 2.97
CA GLU A 530 29.07 -12.26 3.74
C GLU A 530 29.70 -12.40 5.14
N GLY A 531 30.83 -11.73 5.36
CA GLY A 531 31.56 -11.70 6.63
C GLY A 531 31.06 -10.64 7.59
N LEU A 532 30.23 -9.69 7.13
CA LEU A 532 29.77 -8.56 7.92
C LEU A 532 28.68 -8.96 8.90
N ARG A 533 28.68 -8.32 10.06
CA ARG A 533 27.72 -8.56 11.15
C ARG A 533 27.17 -7.22 11.64
N VAL A 534 25.99 -7.29 12.27
CA VAL A 534 25.39 -6.14 12.96
C VAL A 534 26.39 -5.57 13.98
N GLY A 535 26.58 -4.25 13.94
CA GLY A 535 27.53 -3.50 14.73
C GLY A 535 28.88 -3.24 14.06
N ASP A 536 29.20 -3.91 12.94
CA ASP A 536 30.43 -3.63 12.20
C ASP A 536 30.44 -2.20 11.64
N LEU A 537 31.58 -1.52 11.78
CA LEU A 537 31.75 -0.12 11.39
C LEU A 537 32.18 0.00 9.91
N ILE A 538 31.27 0.45 9.05
CA ILE A 538 31.47 0.59 7.61
C ILE A 538 31.81 2.03 7.25
N GLN A 539 32.78 2.21 6.36
CA GLN A 539 33.16 3.52 5.85
C GLN A 539 32.05 4.06 4.93
N THR A 540 31.49 5.21 5.27
CA THR A 540 30.51 5.94 4.47
C THR A 540 31.05 7.29 4.01
N ILE A 541 30.48 7.84 2.93
CA ILE A 541 30.93 9.13 2.37
C ILE A 541 30.62 10.31 3.29
N ASP A 542 29.38 10.42 3.77
CA ASP A 542 28.91 11.64 4.43
C ASP A 542 29.23 11.68 5.93
N ARG A 543 29.25 10.51 6.59
CA ARG A 543 29.26 10.40 8.05
C ARG A 543 30.40 9.57 8.62
N GLY A 544 31.41 9.26 7.81
CA GLY A 544 32.57 8.48 8.27
C GLY A 544 32.17 7.03 8.58
N TYR A 545 32.67 6.44 9.67
CA TYR A 545 32.37 5.05 10.00
C TYR A 545 31.01 4.92 10.70
N GLN A 546 30.08 4.19 10.09
CA GLN A 546 28.73 3.96 10.61
C GLN A 546 28.49 2.48 10.93
N PRO A 547 27.82 2.15 12.04
CA PRO A 547 27.55 0.77 12.42
C PRO A 547 26.44 0.18 11.56
N ILE A 548 26.64 -1.03 11.04
CA ILE A 548 25.55 -1.80 10.43
C ILE A 548 24.50 -2.11 11.50
N ARG A 549 23.22 -1.91 11.16
CA ARG A 549 22.11 -2.30 12.02
C ARG A 549 21.51 -3.62 11.60
N TRP A 550 21.49 -3.91 10.31
CA TRP A 550 20.98 -5.17 9.79
C TRP A 550 21.75 -5.64 8.56
N VAL A 551 21.90 -6.96 8.44
CA VAL A 551 22.47 -7.64 7.26
C VAL A 551 21.53 -8.78 6.89
N GLY A 552 21.10 -8.82 5.64
CA GLY A 552 20.33 -9.94 5.10
C GLY A 552 20.95 -10.50 3.85
N SER A 553 20.49 -11.68 3.45
CA SER A 553 20.97 -12.35 2.25
C SER A 553 19.86 -13.12 1.54
N SER A 554 19.92 -13.17 0.22
CA SER A 554 19.08 -14.01 -0.63
C SER A 554 19.93 -14.86 -1.56
N TYR A 555 19.43 -16.01 -1.98
CA TYR A 555 20.15 -16.95 -2.84
C TYR A 555 19.38 -17.14 -4.13
N LEU A 556 20.07 -16.95 -5.26
CA LEU A 556 19.60 -17.33 -6.59
C LEU A 556 20.53 -18.40 -7.17
N SER A 557 19.95 -19.49 -7.64
CA SER A 557 20.67 -20.53 -8.35
C SER A 557 21.11 -20.06 -9.73
N ALA A 558 22.18 -20.68 -10.25
CA ALA A 558 22.64 -20.52 -11.62
C ALA A 558 21.52 -20.78 -12.62
N ARG A 559 20.60 -21.68 -12.26
CA ARG A 559 19.41 -21.97 -13.05
C ARG A 559 18.50 -20.74 -13.14
N GLU A 560 18.16 -20.11 -12.03
CA GLU A 560 17.31 -18.91 -11.99
C GLU A 560 17.94 -17.73 -12.74
N LEU A 561 19.27 -17.55 -12.64
CA LEU A 561 20.00 -16.48 -13.33
C LEU A 561 20.14 -16.72 -14.85
N ASN A 562 20.29 -17.98 -15.27
CA ASN A 562 20.27 -18.34 -16.69
C ASN A 562 18.86 -18.27 -17.29
N GLU A 563 17.85 -18.26 -16.44
CA GLU A 563 16.44 -18.29 -16.83
C GLU A 563 15.81 -16.89 -16.91
N ASN A 564 16.48 -15.85 -16.38
CA ASN A 564 16.04 -14.46 -16.48
C ASN A 564 17.25 -13.50 -16.48
N GLU A 565 17.53 -12.87 -17.62
CA GLU A 565 18.63 -11.92 -17.76
C GLU A 565 18.48 -10.67 -16.87
N ASN A 566 17.23 -10.31 -16.52
CA ASN A 566 16.93 -9.22 -15.60
C ASN A 566 17.27 -9.54 -14.14
N LEU A 567 17.66 -10.79 -13.81
CA LEU A 567 18.19 -11.19 -12.51
C LEU A 567 19.72 -11.26 -12.48
N ARG A 568 20.37 -11.21 -13.65
CA ARG A 568 21.82 -11.40 -13.76
C ARG A 568 22.57 -10.24 -13.13
N PRO A 569 23.63 -10.51 -12.34
CA PRO A 569 24.39 -9.43 -11.74
C PRO A 569 24.99 -8.51 -12.80
N ILE A 570 25.14 -7.23 -12.47
CA ILE A 570 25.88 -6.26 -13.26
C ILE A 570 27.30 -6.16 -12.69
N ARG A 571 28.29 -6.40 -13.55
CA ARG A 571 29.72 -6.23 -13.28
C ARG A 571 30.14 -4.82 -13.67
N ILE A 572 30.81 -4.14 -12.76
CA ILE A 572 31.22 -2.75 -12.89
C ILE A 572 32.71 -2.65 -12.60
N SER A 573 33.50 -2.32 -13.61
CA SER A 573 34.94 -2.10 -13.48
C SER A 573 35.22 -0.83 -12.67
N ARG A 574 36.13 -0.92 -11.69
CA ARG A 574 36.61 0.26 -10.95
C ARG A 574 37.21 1.33 -11.87
N ALA A 575 37.78 0.91 -13.01
CA ALA A 575 38.31 1.83 -14.01
C ALA A 575 37.22 2.63 -14.74
N ALA A 576 36.02 2.08 -14.90
CA ALA A 576 34.86 2.79 -15.46
C ALA A 576 34.37 3.90 -14.52
N VAL A 577 34.48 3.65 -13.21
CA VAL A 577 34.02 4.56 -12.17
C VAL A 577 35.02 5.69 -11.94
N SER A 578 36.29 5.37 -11.67
CA SER A 578 37.37 6.36 -11.48
C SER A 578 38.67 5.92 -12.17
N PRO A 579 38.95 6.48 -13.37
CA PRO A 579 40.16 6.18 -14.14
C PRO A 579 41.41 6.67 -13.40
N GLY A 580 42.06 5.77 -12.67
CA GLY A 580 43.28 6.05 -11.91
C GLY A 580 43.42 5.30 -10.59
N ASN A 581 42.33 4.71 -10.06
CA ASN A 581 42.26 4.22 -8.68
C ASN A 581 42.32 2.67 -8.51
N GLY A 582 43.06 1.99 -9.39
CA GLY A 582 43.42 0.57 -9.25
C GLY A 582 42.64 -0.40 -10.14
N THR A 583 42.87 -1.70 -9.91
CA THR A 583 42.24 -2.84 -10.60
C THR A 583 41.22 -3.49 -9.67
N GLY A 584 40.01 -3.79 -10.15
CA GLY A 584 38.94 -4.42 -9.36
C GLY A 584 37.59 -4.27 -10.05
N GLU A 585 36.60 -5.04 -9.60
CA GLU A 585 35.25 -5.07 -10.15
C GLU A 585 34.25 -5.14 -9.00
N LEU A 586 33.17 -4.37 -9.09
CA LEU A 586 32.00 -4.48 -8.22
C LEU A 586 30.92 -5.25 -8.96
N ILE A 587 30.29 -6.20 -8.29
CA ILE A 587 29.23 -7.03 -8.86
C ILE A 587 27.99 -6.92 -7.97
N VAL A 588 26.89 -6.48 -8.55
CA VAL A 588 25.66 -6.09 -7.83
C VAL A 588 24.42 -6.52 -8.61
N SER A 589 23.26 -6.52 -7.97
CA SER A 589 21.99 -6.76 -8.69
C SER A 589 21.68 -5.61 -9.67
N PRO A 590 20.86 -5.85 -10.70
CA PRO A 590 20.53 -4.86 -11.74
C PRO A 590 20.01 -3.51 -11.23
N GLN A 591 19.19 -3.52 -10.18
CA GLN A 591 18.60 -2.30 -9.64
C GLN A 591 19.51 -1.56 -8.64
N HIS A 592 20.67 -2.12 -8.29
CA HIS A 592 21.58 -1.54 -7.31
C HIS A 592 22.17 -0.21 -7.78
N ARG A 593 22.05 0.85 -6.97
CA ARG A 593 22.46 2.19 -7.42
C ARG A 593 23.87 2.56 -7.00
N LEU A 594 24.57 3.18 -7.95
CA LEU A 594 25.91 3.72 -7.76
C LEU A 594 25.86 5.24 -7.70
N LEU A 595 26.79 5.83 -6.93
CA LEU A 595 26.99 7.26 -6.96
C LEU A 595 27.65 7.68 -8.27
N ILE A 596 27.02 8.64 -8.95
CA ILE A 596 27.55 9.30 -10.13
C ILE A 596 27.78 10.77 -9.78
N ALA A 597 29.02 11.22 -9.90
CA ALA A 597 29.45 12.58 -9.59
C ALA A 597 30.04 13.24 -10.84
N SER A 598 29.26 14.07 -11.54
CA SER A 598 29.71 14.66 -12.82
C SER A 598 29.08 16.01 -13.17
N LYS A 599 29.80 16.80 -13.98
CA LYS A 599 29.23 18.00 -14.64
C LYS A 599 28.05 17.69 -15.56
N VAL A 600 27.98 16.47 -16.07
CA VAL A 600 26.89 16.05 -16.95
C VAL A 600 25.63 15.86 -16.12
N ALA A 601 25.73 15.22 -14.96
CA ALA A 601 24.65 15.13 -13.98
C ALA A 601 24.18 16.53 -13.52
N GLU A 602 25.10 17.42 -13.17
CA GLU A 602 24.80 18.81 -12.77
C GLU A 602 23.97 19.54 -13.84
N ARG A 603 24.36 19.42 -15.12
CA ARG A 603 23.64 20.04 -16.24
C ARG A 603 22.30 19.37 -16.57
N MET A 604 22.16 18.08 -16.28
CA MET A 604 20.96 17.31 -16.63
C MET A 604 19.90 17.35 -15.54
N PHE A 605 20.32 17.43 -14.28
CA PHE A 605 19.47 17.19 -13.12
C PHE A 605 19.59 18.27 -12.05
N GLY A 606 20.42 19.30 -12.27
CA GLY A 606 20.67 20.36 -11.28
C GLY A 606 21.51 19.90 -10.07
N ASN A 607 21.95 18.64 -10.04
CA ASN A 607 22.68 18.02 -8.94
C ASN A 607 23.99 17.43 -9.44
N THR A 608 25.09 17.75 -8.76
CA THR A 608 26.43 17.25 -9.15
C THR A 608 26.58 15.75 -8.85
N GLU A 609 25.89 15.28 -7.81
CA GLU A 609 25.90 13.90 -7.31
C GLU A 609 24.49 13.32 -7.40
N VAL A 610 24.37 12.14 -8.01
CA VAL A 610 23.10 11.43 -8.19
C VAL A 610 23.31 9.92 -8.04
N LEU A 611 22.26 9.18 -7.69
CA LEU A 611 22.25 7.72 -7.68
C LEU A 611 21.61 7.17 -8.95
N VAL A 612 22.26 6.18 -9.57
CA VAL A 612 21.81 5.54 -10.81
C VAL A 612 21.94 4.03 -10.71
N ALA A 613 20.87 3.31 -11.06
CA ALA A 613 20.84 1.84 -11.05
C ALA A 613 21.85 1.25 -12.04
N ALA A 614 22.51 0.16 -11.64
CA ALA A 614 23.55 -0.51 -12.41
C ALA A 614 23.08 -0.90 -13.82
N LYS A 615 21.84 -1.41 -13.97
CA LYS A 615 21.24 -1.76 -15.27
C LYS A 615 21.17 -0.59 -16.24
N GLN A 616 21.11 0.64 -15.73
CA GLN A 616 21.02 1.85 -16.55
C GLN A 616 22.40 2.37 -17.00
N LEU A 617 23.50 1.75 -16.55
CA LEU A 617 24.89 2.16 -16.84
C LEU A 617 25.57 1.33 -17.93
N LEU A 618 24.88 0.35 -18.54
CA LEU A 618 25.42 -0.56 -19.56
C LEU A 618 26.03 0.13 -20.80
N ALA A 619 25.74 1.42 -21.03
CA ALA A 619 26.37 2.21 -22.10
C ALA A 619 27.81 2.69 -21.77
N ILE A 620 28.30 2.44 -20.55
CA ILE A 620 29.63 2.83 -20.08
C ILE A 620 30.61 1.69 -20.32
N ASP A 621 31.75 1.99 -20.93
CA ASP A 621 32.84 1.01 -21.12
C ASP A 621 33.34 0.48 -19.76
N GLY A 622 33.28 -0.84 -19.59
CA GLY A 622 33.57 -1.53 -18.34
C GLY A 622 32.38 -1.69 -17.38
N VAL A 623 31.14 -1.53 -17.86
CA VAL A 623 29.91 -1.94 -17.15
C VAL A 623 29.16 -2.95 -18.00
N ASP A 624 29.12 -4.19 -17.55
CA ASP A 624 28.64 -5.33 -18.34
C ASP A 624 27.72 -6.23 -17.51
N ILE A 625 26.81 -6.95 -18.17
CA ILE A 625 26.06 -8.05 -17.54
C ILE A 625 27.06 -9.18 -17.23
N ALA A 626 27.02 -9.72 -16.02
CA ALA A 626 27.99 -10.68 -15.51
C ALA A 626 27.63 -12.10 -15.96
N ASP A 627 28.03 -12.46 -17.18
CA ASP A 627 27.54 -13.67 -17.85
C ASP A 627 28.18 -14.98 -17.37
N ASP A 628 29.22 -14.89 -16.57
CA ASP A 628 30.11 -15.97 -16.14
C ASP A 628 29.84 -16.43 -14.69
N PHE A 629 28.70 -16.05 -14.11
CA PHE A 629 28.31 -16.44 -12.76
C PHE A 629 27.50 -17.75 -12.72
N GLY A 630 27.81 -18.58 -11.71
CA GLY A 630 27.01 -19.74 -11.33
C GLY A 630 25.90 -19.35 -10.37
N ASP A 631 25.76 -20.06 -9.25
CA ASP A 631 24.85 -19.63 -8.18
C ASP A 631 25.34 -18.29 -7.59
N VAL A 632 24.41 -17.39 -7.26
CA VAL A 632 24.69 -16.08 -6.68
C VAL A 632 23.97 -15.96 -5.35
N THR A 633 24.73 -15.65 -4.29
CA THR A 633 24.14 -15.16 -3.04
C THR A 633 24.28 -13.65 -2.99
N TYR A 634 23.18 -12.98 -2.79
CA TYR A 634 23.07 -11.54 -2.65
C TYR A 634 23.03 -11.15 -1.17
N TYR A 635 23.61 -10.01 -0.83
CA TYR A 635 23.67 -9.47 0.52
C TYR A 635 23.22 -8.00 0.57
N HIS A 636 22.59 -7.63 1.68
CA HIS A 636 22.08 -6.30 1.97
C HIS A 636 22.69 -5.78 3.27
N MET A 637 22.85 -4.47 3.38
CA MET A 637 23.30 -3.80 4.60
C MET A 637 22.44 -2.57 4.85
N LEU A 638 21.94 -2.44 6.08
CA LEU A 638 21.12 -1.32 6.52
C LEU A 638 21.80 -0.57 7.67
N PHE A 639 21.65 0.75 7.66
CA PHE A 639 22.21 1.71 8.62
C PHE A 639 21.10 2.63 9.15
N ASP A 640 21.42 3.46 10.15
CA ASP A 640 20.49 4.45 10.73
C ASP A 640 19.92 5.44 9.71
N GLN A 641 20.63 5.65 8.60
CA GLN A 641 20.17 6.46 7.48
C GLN A 641 20.65 5.81 6.18
N HIS A 642 20.09 6.20 5.04
CA HIS A 642 20.65 5.80 3.76
C HIS A 642 22.09 6.33 3.65
N GLU A 643 23.05 5.42 3.46
CA GLU A 643 24.47 5.70 3.34
C GLU A 643 24.98 5.42 1.92
N ILE A 644 26.05 6.10 1.53
CA ILE A 644 26.90 5.66 0.42
C ILE A 644 28.12 4.98 1.02
N VAL A 645 28.26 3.69 0.78
CA VAL A 645 29.37 2.85 1.24
C VAL A 645 30.39 2.63 0.13
N PHE A 646 31.59 2.20 0.50
CA PHE A 646 32.61 1.80 -0.47
C PHE A 646 32.64 0.28 -0.60
N ALA A 647 32.11 -0.23 -1.71
CA ALA A 647 32.18 -1.64 -2.09
C ALA A 647 33.16 -1.78 -3.24
N GLU A 648 34.21 -2.58 -3.07
CA GLU A 648 35.31 -2.68 -4.03
C GLU A 648 35.81 -1.29 -4.44
N GLY A 649 35.96 -0.38 -3.47
CA GLY A 649 36.40 0.99 -3.68
C GLY A 649 35.47 1.85 -4.54
N ILE A 650 34.29 1.33 -4.91
CA ILE A 650 33.25 2.01 -5.67
C ILE A 650 32.16 2.49 -4.69
N PRO A 651 31.86 3.80 -4.69
CA PRO A 651 30.71 4.37 -4.00
C PRO A 651 29.37 3.81 -4.48
N SER A 652 28.71 3.06 -3.59
CA SER A 652 27.42 2.41 -3.84
C SER A 652 26.47 2.64 -2.68
N GLU A 653 25.17 2.58 -2.95
CA GLU A 653 24.19 2.74 -1.89
C GLU A 653 24.20 1.57 -0.88
N SER A 654 23.92 1.87 0.38
CA SER A 654 23.37 0.88 1.31
C SER A 654 21.92 0.56 0.92
N LEU A 655 21.30 -0.41 1.61
CA LEU A 655 19.86 -0.62 1.47
C LEU A 655 19.14 0.71 1.78
N TYR A 656 18.44 1.25 0.79
CA TYR A 656 17.61 2.42 0.92
C TYR A 656 16.18 1.95 1.10
N LEU A 657 15.62 2.09 2.30
CA LEU A 657 14.27 1.65 2.65
C LEU A 657 13.15 2.55 2.07
N GLY A 658 13.28 2.99 0.81
CA GLY A 658 12.13 3.49 0.05
C GLY A 658 11.15 2.37 -0.27
N SER A 659 9.95 2.72 -0.74
CA SER A 659 8.87 1.78 -1.11
C SER A 659 9.37 0.51 -1.83
N GLU A 660 10.24 0.66 -2.83
CA GLU A 660 10.83 -0.43 -3.61
C GLU A 660 11.72 -1.44 -2.84
N ALA A 661 12.44 -1.01 -1.80
CA ALA A 661 13.33 -1.89 -1.05
C ALA A 661 12.60 -2.66 0.05
N GLN A 662 11.54 -2.09 0.62
CA GLN A 662 10.68 -2.77 1.59
C GLN A 662 9.91 -3.93 0.94
N LYS A 663 9.50 -3.74 -0.32
CA LYS A 663 8.83 -4.73 -1.18
C LYS A 663 9.66 -5.99 -1.51
N SER A 664 10.97 -6.00 -1.30
CA SER A 664 11.86 -7.06 -1.81
C SER A 664 12.63 -7.87 -0.73
N LEU A 665 12.30 -7.66 0.55
CA LEU A 665 12.87 -8.39 1.70
C LEU A 665 12.00 -9.59 2.08
N SER A 666 12.60 -10.70 2.51
CA SER A 666 11.86 -11.85 3.09
C SER A 666 11.11 -11.45 4.37
N ALA A 667 9.97 -12.10 4.67
CA ALA A 667 9.16 -11.83 5.86
C ALA A 667 9.97 -11.71 7.18
N THR A 668 10.86 -12.67 7.46
CA THR A 668 11.73 -12.64 8.66
C THR A 668 12.72 -11.46 8.64
N GLY A 669 13.20 -11.07 7.46
CA GLY A 669 14.08 -9.92 7.29
C GLY A 669 13.36 -8.59 7.56
N ARG A 670 12.06 -8.49 7.22
CA ARG A 670 11.23 -7.33 7.53
C ARG A 670 10.97 -7.19 9.02
N GLU A 671 10.56 -8.28 9.69
CA GLU A 671 10.35 -8.31 11.16
C GLU A 671 11.60 -7.86 11.92
N GLU A 672 12.79 -8.31 11.50
CA GLU A 672 14.06 -7.90 12.10
C GLU A 672 14.38 -6.42 11.88
N ILE A 673 14.14 -5.89 10.68
CA ILE A 673 14.40 -4.47 10.35
C ILE A 673 13.45 -3.54 11.11
N VAL A 674 12.16 -3.88 11.17
CA VAL A 674 11.14 -3.12 11.91
C VAL A 674 11.46 -3.08 13.40
N ALA A 675 11.91 -4.21 13.99
CA ALA A 675 12.33 -4.24 15.38
C ALA A 675 13.59 -3.39 15.68
N LEU A 676 14.43 -3.13 14.67
CA LEU A 676 15.67 -2.35 14.80
C LEU A 676 15.48 -0.86 14.53
N PHE A 677 14.46 -0.49 13.76
CA PHE A 677 14.14 0.87 13.32
C PHE A 677 12.63 1.14 13.41
N PRO A 678 12.09 1.24 14.63
CA PRO A 678 10.65 1.45 14.84
C PRO A 678 10.12 2.75 14.22
N GLU A 679 10.98 3.74 13.97
CA GLU A 679 10.64 4.99 13.27
C GLU A 679 10.25 4.82 11.79
N LEU A 680 10.52 3.65 11.18
CA LEU A 680 10.00 3.29 9.85
C LEU A 680 8.48 3.10 9.84
N LEU A 681 7.86 2.94 11.01
CA LEU A 681 6.41 2.78 11.21
C LEU A 681 5.66 4.13 11.32
N LEU A 682 6.35 5.26 11.17
CA LEU A 682 5.71 6.59 11.26
C LEU A 682 5.16 7.01 9.88
N LEU A 683 3.86 7.31 9.80
CA LEU A 683 3.13 7.81 8.60
C LEU A 683 3.79 9.01 7.87
N THR A 684 4.69 9.73 8.54
CA THR A 684 5.41 10.90 7.99
C THR A 684 6.86 10.58 7.59
N PHE A 685 7.34 9.36 7.83
CA PHE A 685 8.72 8.98 7.59
C PHE A 685 8.95 8.74 6.10
N LYS A 686 9.29 9.80 5.37
CA LYS A 686 9.86 9.69 4.03
C LYS A 686 11.34 9.32 4.17
N PRO A 687 11.77 8.07 3.90
CA PRO A 687 13.16 7.68 3.96
C PRO A 687 13.94 8.64 3.08
N LYS A 688 14.84 9.42 3.66
CA LYS A 688 15.56 10.44 2.91
C LYS A 688 16.74 9.78 2.21
N SER A 689 16.68 9.71 0.88
CA SER A 689 17.82 9.26 0.12
C SER A 689 19.02 10.18 0.35
N CYS A 690 20.21 9.61 0.50
CA CYS A 690 21.45 10.38 0.68
C CYS A 690 21.73 11.30 -0.52
N ARG A 691 21.28 10.92 -1.73
CA ARG A 691 21.38 11.71 -2.97
C ARG A 691 20.14 11.50 -3.87
N PRO A 692 19.84 12.42 -4.80
CA PRO A 692 18.74 12.25 -5.74
C PRO A 692 18.90 10.99 -6.59
N ILE A 693 17.86 10.15 -6.62
CA ILE A 693 17.80 8.95 -7.44
C ILE A 693 17.28 9.32 -8.83
N ILE A 694 17.97 8.87 -9.88
CA ILE A 694 17.56 9.11 -11.27
C ILE A 694 17.10 7.80 -11.88
N GLN A 695 15.85 7.75 -12.31
CA GLN A 695 15.20 6.54 -12.79
C GLN A 695 15.17 6.44 -14.32
N GLY A 696 15.04 5.19 -14.79
CA GLY A 696 14.70 4.81 -16.18
C GLY A 696 15.45 5.57 -17.27
N LYS A 697 14.68 6.18 -18.19
CA LYS A 697 15.17 6.85 -19.40
C LYS A 697 16.17 7.98 -19.13
N ARG A 698 15.99 8.71 -18.03
CA ARG A 698 16.86 9.85 -17.68
C ARG A 698 18.25 9.37 -17.28
N ALA A 699 18.33 8.25 -16.56
CA ALA A 699 19.59 7.59 -16.18
C ALA A 699 20.36 7.05 -17.40
N ARG A 700 19.71 6.32 -18.30
CA ARG A 700 20.36 5.83 -19.55
C ARG A 700 20.94 6.96 -20.38
N LYS A 701 20.19 8.07 -20.50
CA LYS A 701 20.66 9.26 -21.22
C LYS A 701 21.88 9.90 -20.57
N LEU A 702 22.01 9.83 -19.24
CA LEU A 702 23.20 10.26 -18.52
C LEU A 702 24.38 9.34 -18.87
N ALA A 703 24.20 8.02 -18.81
CA ALA A 703 25.24 7.04 -19.14
C ALA A 703 25.77 7.23 -20.58
N VAL A 704 24.87 7.32 -21.56
CA VAL A 704 25.24 7.58 -22.98
C VAL A 704 26.03 8.89 -23.12
N ARG A 705 25.65 9.95 -22.40
CA ARG A 705 26.36 11.23 -22.45
C ARG A 705 27.71 11.20 -21.76
N LEU A 706 27.87 10.44 -20.68
CA LEU A 706 29.16 10.25 -20.03
C LEU A 706 30.11 9.49 -20.94
N SER A 707 29.63 8.38 -21.53
CA SER A 707 30.35 7.57 -22.53
C SER A 707 30.80 8.41 -23.73
N HIS A 708 29.87 9.13 -24.39
CA HIS A 708 30.18 9.98 -25.55
C HIS A 708 31.22 11.08 -25.25
N ASN A 709 31.22 11.61 -24.02
CA ASN A 709 32.15 12.67 -23.62
C ASN A 709 33.44 12.14 -22.97
N SER A 710 33.64 10.81 -22.96
CA SER A 710 34.74 10.11 -22.29
C SER A 710 34.95 10.61 -20.85
N LYS A 711 33.83 10.74 -20.12
CA LYS A 711 33.83 11.18 -18.72
C LYS A 711 33.64 9.97 -17.81
N PRO A 712 34.40 9.90 -16.69
CA PRO A 712 34.19 8.87 -15.70
C PRO A 712 32.87 9.07 -14.96
N LEU A 713 32.39 8.01 -14.31
CA LEU A 713 31.19 8.09 -13.47
C LEU A 713 31.44 8.94 -12.22
N LEU A 714 32.66 8.95 -11.69
CA LEU A 714 33.09 9.80 -10.59
C LEU A 714 34.23 10.75 -11.00
N ASP A 715 33.97 12.06 -10.94
CA ASP A 715 35.02 13.09 -10.95
C ASP A 715 35.46 13.38 -9.50
N GLU A 716 36.55 12.75 -9.06
CA GLU A 716 37.04 12.81 -7.66
C GLU A 716 37.31 14.22 -7.12
N ARG A 717 37.52 15.21 -8.00
CA ARG A 717 37.65 16.63 -7.58
C ARG A 717 36.33 17.25 -7.12
N ARG A 718 35.22 16.54 -7.29
CA ARG A 718 33.86 17.00 -7.06
C ARG A 718 33.08 16.08 -6.11
N ALA A 719 33.46 14.82 -5.99
CA ALA A 719 32.85 13.87 -5.05
C ALA A 719 33.24 14.12 -3.57
N TYR A 720 34.22 14.99 -3.31
CA TYR A 720 34.76 15.30 -1.98
C TYR A 720 34.90 16.82 -1.71
N ALA A 721 34.21 17.66 -2.51
CA ALA A 721 34.22 19.12 -2.42
C ALA A 721 32.86 19.61 -1.95
#